data_AF-A0A7C4GF70-F1
#
_entry.id   AF-A0A7C4GF70-F1
#
_cell.length_a   1.000
_cell.length_b   1.000
_cell.length_c   1.000
_cell.angle_alpha   90.00
_cell.angle_beta   90.00
_cell.angle_gamma   90.00
#
_symmetry.space_group_name_H-M   'P 1'
#
loop_
_entity.id
_entity.type
_entity.pdbx_description
1 polymer ?
#
loop_
_entity_poly.entity_id
_entity_poly.type
_entity_poly.pdbx_seq_one_letter_code
_entity_poly.pdbx_strand_id
1 'polypeptide(L)'
;MADQAQGLRALADYVRPLQARDAPCASDSPVQRRVYALVGARQGVGATTIAANVAILLASAGRRALLLDGDASIANCHLLLGLANRPSLAEVLRGVARPEEILSRPSPGLTVAACMADRSCRSPLATSVGRRVLARIAEDADVVLADAGSGADALTGILAHLLTDVVAVTTPEPEAVADTYACLKVAARIHRAAPLHVVVNMATSPREADAVADRLDAGATLPAGGYVVVSQNPAAVLAKFGVSSYGPFAGRLDDAGEKLTLRNALGVVEDEVDYGVGFPWPTLGQGYSMELIHPSLDNDLGGSWRASIGTAGGGQLILQTGSGGYAGTQDTEIRSANPNSDLGQSTSIRIDGEYNGGPAQGLLRFDDLFGDVAGRIPLAATIQSAALSLRVTNTGNNIHLHRMLQTWTESATWNSFAADGTAGIQPGSEALALPDATASAGSTGWVSVDVTAALTAWQQAWRANPTGDPNQANFGWALLPTGNDSTILDSSEATTAANRPKLTVNYTTGGQPTPGALNSAYAANAPPQMRQVEHDPNTPEPGQDVTVTVKVTDPDGVSSVVLAYQRVNPGDYIPLSDARYNNPANWTTLVMRDDGTGGDRYAGDGVYTAVIAADAATNLDRQLIRYRITATDGLGASVTAPYADDSQPNFAYYVSGGLADYRGAVQPSAQPRLNYDAYAIGGVAGYELLARRQDYVDATQAPYRYGQADQVLPGAAYTGDDYPWYATLVYDGKVYDHVRFRAGGEGAERYATGKNALELDFALGHALEARDDSGEKYETAWDKLYLAPVIQPALDGQRGEQGLFESVG
;
A
#
# COMPACT_ATOMS: atom_id res chain seq x y z
N MET A 1 -2.83 -59.09 38.25
CA MET A 1 -3.41 -59.65 37.01
C MET A 1 -4.73 -60.30 37.38
N ALA A 2 -5.84 -59.58 37.23
CA ALA A 2 -7.18 -60.15 37.26
C ALA A 2 -7.50 -60.71 35.87
N ASP A 3 -8.09 -61.89 35.81
CA ASP A 3 -8.28 -62.72 34.62
C ASP A 3 -9.19 -62.05 33.56
N GLN A 4 -8.62 -61.61 32.42
CA GLN A 4 -9.37 -61.13 31.25
C GLN A 4 -10.41 -62.15 30.74
N ALA A 5 -10.21 -63.44 30.98
CA ALA A 5 -11.17 -64.48 30.60
C ALA A 5 -12.43 -64.48 31.48
N GLN A 6 -12.36 -63.91 32.69
CA GLN A 6 -13.50 -63.81 33.60
C GLN A 6 -14.50 -62.74 33.15
N GLY A 7 -13.99 -61.59 32.67
CA GLY A 7 -14.80 -60.53 32.06
C GLY A 7 -15.45 -60.97 30.75
N LEU A 8 -14.73 -61.69 29.88
CA LEU A 8 -15.29 -62.26 28.64
C LEU A 8 -16.33 -63.35 28.90
N ARG A 9 -16.19 -64.16 29.97
CA ARG A 9 -17.20 -65.16 30.38
C ARG A 9 -18.46 -64.51 30.93
N ALA A 10 -18.34 -63.47 31.77
CA ALA A 10 -19.48 -62.70 32.26
C ALA A 10 -20.25 -62.03 31.12
N LEU A 11 -19.55 -61.52 30.10
CA LEU A 11 -20.14 -60.96 28.89
C LEU A 11 -20.76 -62.05 27.99
N ALA A 12 -20.14 -63.22 27.87
CA ALA A 12 -20.69 -64.37 27.13
C ALA A 12 -21.95 -64.93 27.80
N ASP A 13 -22.02 -64.96 29.13
CA ASP A 13 -23.20 -65.40 29.89
C ASP A 13 -24.34 -64.35 29.83
N TYR A 14 -24.01 -63.07 29.66
CA TYR A 14 -24.99 -62.02 29.31
C TYR A 14 -25.46 -62.11 27.84
N VAL A 15 -24.61 -62.59 26.93
CA VAL A 15 -24.93 -62.74 25.49
C VAL A 15 -25.68 -64.04 25.16
N ARG A 16 -25.52 -65.12 25.94
CA ARG A 16 -26.21 -66.41 25.68
C ARG A 16 -27.75 -66.33 25.64
N PRO A 17 -28.44 -65.56 26.51
CA PRO A 17 -29.89 -65.37 26.41
C PRO A 17 -30.32 -64.61 25.14
N LEU A 18 -29.42 -63.83 24.53
CA LEU A 18 -29.70 -63.07 23.31
C LEU A 18 -29.73 -63.98 22.07
N GLN A 19 -29.00 -65.10 22.07
CA GLN A 19 -29.06 -66.11 20.98
C GLN A 19 -30.40 -66.86 20.92
N ALA A 20 -31.16 -66.90 22.03
CA ALA A 20 -32.39 -67.68 22.13
C ALA A 20 -33.67 -66.91 21.74
N ARG A 21 -33.58 -65.61 21.44
CA ARG A 21 -34.72 -64.75 21.06
C ARG A 21 -34.85 -64.47 19.57
N ASP A 22 -33.99 -65.05 18.73
CA ASP A 22 -34.06 -64.97 17.26
C ASP A 22 -35.15 -65.88 16.65
N ALA A 23 -36.35 -65.90 17.24
CA ALA A 23 -37.56 -66.38 16.57
C ALA A 23 -38.38 -65.14 16.16
N PRO A 24 -38.46 -64.79 14.86
CA PRO A 24 -39.19 -63.62 14.44
C PRO A 24 -40.69 -63.82 14.69
N CYS A 25 -41.26 -63.02 15.61
CA CYS A 25 -42.71 -62.83 15.66
C CYS A 25 -43.09 -61.90 14.51
N ALA A 26 -43.84 -62.42 13.55
CA ALA A 26 -44.26 -61.69 12.36
C ALA A 26 -45.36 -60.67 12.72
N SER A 27 -45.04 -59.38 12.82
CA SER A 27 -45.94 -58.25 12.46
C SER A 27 -45.42 -56.82 12.75
N ASP A 28 -44.14 -56.48 12.64
CA ASP A 28 -43.71 -55.06 12.71
C ASP A 28 -42.75 -54.69 11.57
N SER A 29 -43.13 -53.69 10.77
CA SER A 29 -42.27 -53.06 9.76
C SER A 29 -41.08 -52.38 10.46
N PRO A 30 -39.83 -52.52 9.98
CA PRO A 30 -38.68 -51.94 10.66
C PRO A 30 -38.72 -50.41 10.55
N VAL A 31 -38.85 -49.73 11.69
CA VAL A 31 -38.65 -48.28 11.80
C VAL A 31 -37.21 -47.97 11.38
N GLN A 32 -37.02 -47.22 10.29
CA GLN A 32 -35.70 -46.70 9.89
C GLN A 32 -35.19 -45.74 10.98
N ARG A 33 -34.22 -46.17 11.77
CA ARG A 33 -33.55 -45.34 12.79
C ARG A 33 -32.53 -44.42 12.12
N ARG A 34 -32.56 -43.11 12.42
CA ARG A 34 -31.53 -42.15 11.97
C ARG A 34 -30.49 -41.91 13.06
N VAL A 35 -29.22 -41.83 12.65
CA VAL A 35 -28.06 -41.61 13.54
C VAL A 35 -27.28 -40.42 13.01
N TYR A 36 -27.29 -39.33 13.77
CA TYR A 36 -26.58 -38.09 13.46
C TYR A 36 -25.30 -38.00 14.29
N ALA A 37 -24.14 -37.88 13.63
CA ALA A 37 -22.91 -37.44 14.31
C ALA A 37 -22.84 -35.92 14.28
N LEU A 38 -22.79 -35.30 15.45
CA LEU A 38 -22.48 -33.88 15.59
C LEU A 38 -20.99 -33.74 15.86
N VAL A 39 -20.29 -33.00 14.99
CA VAL A 39 -18.86 -32.73 15.12
C VAL A 39 -18.62 -31.24 15.17
N GLY A 40 -17.87 -30.77 16.17
CA GLY A 40 -17.34 -29.41 16.17
C GLY A 40 -16.02 -29.39 15.42
N ALA A 41 -15.88 -28.63 14.33
CA ALA A 41 -14.61 -28.64 13.63
C ALA A 41 -13.46 -28.02 14.46
N ARG A 42 -13.84 -27.11 15.37
CA ARG A 42 -12.99 -26.47 16.37
C ARG A 42 -13.62 -26.62 17.76
N GLN A 43 -12.81 -26.62 18.82
CA GLN A 43 -13.32 -26.59 20.19
C GLN A 43 -14.04 -25.25 20.47
N GLY A 44 -15.14 -25.27 21.22
CA GLY A 44 -15.86 -24.04 21.59
C GLY A 44 -16.96 -23.58 20.63
N VAL A 45 -17.10 -24.21 19.45
CA VAL A 45 -18.20 -23.90 18.49
C VAL A 45 -19.59 -24.33 18.98
N GLY A 46 -19.68 -25.08 20.08
CA GLY A 46 -20.94 -25.43 20.75
C GLY A 46 -21.59 -26.75 20.32
N ALA A 47 -20.85 -27.69 19.70
CA ALA A 47 -21.40 -28.97 19.23
C ALA A 47 -22.13 -29.78 20.33
N THR A 48 -21.50 -29.98 21.49
CA THR A 48 -22.10 -30.67 22.65
C THR A 48 -23.40 -30.00 23.12
N THR A 49 -23.39 -28.66 23.19
CA THR A 49 -24.56 -27.88 23.62
C THR A 49 -25.73 -28.06 22.66
N ILE A 50 -25.46 -28.03 21.35
CA ILE A 50 -26.48 -28.27 20.32
C ILE A 50 -26.98 -29.70 20.41
N ALA A 51 -26.10 -30.69 20.52
CA ALA A 51 -26.47 -32.10 20.63
C ALA A 51 -27.44 -32.33 21.81
N ALA A 52 -27.12 -31.78 22.98
CA ALA A 52 -27.96 -31.89 24.17
C ALA A 52 -29.32 -31.20 24.01
N ASN A 53 -29.35 -29.96 23.51
CA ASN A 53 -30.59 -29.21 23.33
C ASN A 53 -31.50 -29.86 22.27
N VAL A 54 -30.94 -30.33 21.15
CA VAL A 54 -31.71 -31.04 20.11
C VAL A 54 -32.28 -32.35 20.67
N ALA A 55 -31.52 -33.08 21.50
CA ALA A 55 -32.02 -34.29 22.15
C ALA A 55 -33.22 -34.01 23.07
N ILE A 56 -33.15 -32.93 23.87
CA ILE A 56 -34.26 -32.49 24.74
C ILE A 56 -35.48 -32.08 23.92
N LEU A 57 -35.29 -31.35 22.82
CA LEU A 57 -36.38 -30.90 21.94
C LEU A 57 -37.07 -32.08 21.27
N LEU A 58 -36.31 -33.07 20.78
CA LEU A 58 -36.87 -34.30 20.21
C LEU A 58 -37.67 -35.09 21.26
N ALA A 59 -37.15 -35.22 22.49
CA ALA A 59 -37.86 -35.86 23.59
C ALA A 59 -39.15 -35.12 23.96
N SER A 60 -39.11 -33.78 24.02
CA SER A 60 -40.27 -32.93 24.28
C SER A 60 -41.32 -33.00 23.17
N ALA A 61 -40.89 -33.26 21.93
CA ALA A 61 -41.76 -33.52 20.78
C ALA A 61 -42.30 -34.98 20.74
N GLY A 62 -42.07 -35.77 21.80
CA GLY A 62 -42.58 -37.14 21.93
C GLY A 62 -41.75 -38.21 21.22
N ARG A 63 -40.55 -37.87 20.71
CA ARG A 63 -39.63 -38.86 20.11
C ARG A 63 -38.74 -39.48 21.17
N ARG A 64 -38.39 -40.75 21.01
CA ARG A 64 -37.42 -41.43 21.88
C ARG A 64 -36.01 -41.08 21.40
N ALA A 65 -35.40 -40.07 22.01
CA ALA A 65 -34.07 -39.58 21.66
C ALA A 65 -32.99 -40.24 22.53
N LEU A 66 -31.91 -40.69 21.88
CA LEU A 66 -30.71 -41.18 22.54
C LEU A 66 -29.54 -40.23 22.25
N LEU A 67 -28.99 -39.61 23.29
CA LEU A 67 -27.76 -38.82 23.22
C LEU A 67 -26.57 -39.69 23.65
N LEU A 68 -25.59 -39.84 22.75
CA LEU A 68 -24.35 -40.55 23.00
C LEU A 68 -23.21 -39.54 23.18
N ASP A 69 -22.60 -39.52 24.36
CA ASP A 69 -21.39 -38.72 24.63
C ASP A 69 -20.17 -39.50 24.12
N GLY A 70 -19.74 -39.19 22.90
CA GLY A 70 -18.65 -39.85 22.18
C GLY A 70 -17.32 -39.08 22.23
N ASP A 71 -17.27 -37.92 22.89
CA ASP A 71 -16.03 -37.15 23.01
C ASP A 71 -15.07 -37.87 23.95
N ALA A 72 -13.98 -38.40 23.38
CA ALA A 72 -12.95 -39.14 24.10
C ALA A 72 -11.96 -38.23 24.84
N SER A 73 -12.06 -36.91 24.68
CA SER A 73 -11.17 -35.92 25.28
C SER A 73 -11.77 -35.31 26.55
N ILE A 74 -13.04 -34.88 26.52
CA ILE A 74 -13.73 -34.26 27.64
C ILE A 74 -15.22 -34.68 27.63
N ALA A 75 -15.64 -35.56 28.54
CA ALA A 75 -17.04 -35.97 28.66
C ALA A 75 -17.87 -34.86 29.31
N ASN A 76 -18.65 -34.11 28.53
CA ASN A 76 -19.33 -32.89 28.97
C ASN A 76 -20.85 -33.00 29.04
N CYS A 77 -21.47 -34.01 28.41
CA CYS A 77 -22.94 -34.09 28.33
C CYS A 77 -23.58 -34.25 29.71
N HIS A 78 -22.98 -35.06 30.59
CA HIS A 78 -23.49 -35.28 31.94
C HIS A 78 -23.37 -34.03 32.82
N LEU A 79 -22.31 -33.24 32.67
CA LEU A 79 -22.14 -31.96 33.36
C LEU A 79 -23.17 -30.92 32.89
N LEU A 80 -23.34 -30.79 31.57
CA LEU A 80 -24.28 -29.86 30.96
C LEU A 80 -25.74 -30.16 31.35
N LEU A 81 -26.08 -31.44 31.51
CA LEU A 81 -27.42 -31.91 31.88
C LEU A 81 -27.62 -32.11 33.39
N GLY A 82 -26.62 -31.82 34.23
CA GLY A 82 -26.70 -31.99 35.69
C GLY A 82 -26.90 -33.45 36.14
N LEU A 83 -26.36 -34.41 35.38
CA LEU A 83 -26.51 -35.84 35.63
C LEU A 83 -25.38 -36.37 36.50
N ALA A 84 -25.71 -37.37 37.33
CA ALA A 84 -24.69 -38.10 38.07
C ALA A 84 -23.74 -38.81 37.09
N ASN A 85 -22.43 -38.76 37.39
CA ASN A 85 -21.44 -39.46 36.60
C ASN A 85 -21.71 -40.98 36.65
N ARG A 86 -21.83 -41.58 35.46
CA ARG A 86 -22.17 -43.00 35.29
C ARG A 86 -20.98 -43.73 34.65
N PRO A 87 -20.88 -45.06 34.83
CA PRO A 87 -19.85 -45.83 34.15
C PRO A 87 -19.90 -45.61 32.65
N SER A 88 -18.73 -45.58 32.03
CA SER A 88 -18.58 -45.47 30.58
C SER A 88 -18.78 -46.82 29.89
N LEU A 89 -19.07 -46.80 28.59
CA LEU A 89 -19.14 -48.01 27.79
C LEU A 89 -17.82 -48.83 27.81
N ALA A 90 -16.69 -48.18 28.08
CA ALA A 90 -15.40 -48.85 28.26
C ALA A 90 -15.38 -49.79 29.48
N GLU A 91 -16.04 -49.39 30.58
CA GLU A 91 -16.17 -50.19 31.79
C GLU A 91 -17.11 -51.39 31.58
N VAL A 92 -18.13 -51.22 30.74
CA VAL A 92 -18.99 -52.32 30.30
C VAL A 92 -18.20 -53.34 29.47
N LEU A 93 -17.37 -52.87 28.54
CA LEU A 93 -16.54 -53.76 27.70
C LEU A 93 -15.44 -54.49 28.50
N ARG A 94 -14.99 -53.91 29.63
CA ARG A 94 -14.08 -54.57 30.58
C ARG A 94 -14.80 -55.53 31.53
N GLY A 95 -16.13 -55.58 31.50
CA GLY A 95 -16.95 -56.44 32.36
C GLY A 95 -17.04 -55.95 33.81
N VAL A 96 -16.74 -54.68 34.07
CA VAL A 96 -16.80 -54.08 35.42
C VAL A 96 -18.08 -53.26 35.65
N ALA A 97 -18.90 -53.07 34.61
CA ALA A 97 -20.22 -52.44 34.67
C ALA A 97 -21.20 -53.17 33.74
N ARG A 98 -22.51 -53.03 34.00
CA ARG A 98 -23.55 -53.56 33.10
C ARG A 98 -23.99 -52.51 32.06
N PRO A 99 -24.43 -52.90 30.84
CA PRO A 99 -24.87 -51.95 29.82
C PRO A 99 -25.98 -51.00 30.28
N GLU A 100 -26.87 -51.42 31.18
CA GLU A 100 -27.96 -50.58 31.70
C GLU A 100 -27.46 -49.51 32.67
N GLU A 101 -26.29 -49.71 33.29
CA GLU A 101 -25.73 -48.80 34.29
C GLU A 101 -25.19 -47.51 33.65
N ILE A 102 -24.86 -47.53 32.37
CA ILE A 102 -24.36 -46.35 31.63
C ILE A 102 -25.48 -45.39 31.21
N LEU A 103 -26.74 -45.83 31.28
CA LEU A 103 -27.89 -45.08 30.78
C LEU A 103 -28.47 -44.18 31.86
N SER A 104 -28.58 -42.90 31.54
CA SER A 104 -29.31 -41.89 32.32
C SER A 104 -30.58 -41.48 31.60
N ARG A 105 -31.68 -41.33 32.34
CA ARG A 105 -33.00 -40.95 31.80
C ARG A 105 -33.48 -39.68 32.50
N PRO A 106 -32.99 -38.49 32.08
CA PRO A 106 -33.31 -37.24 32.74
C PRO A 106 -34.78 -36.82 32.61
N SER A 107 -35.45 -37.20 31.53
CA SER A 107 -36.84 -36.88 31.26
C SER A 107 -37.50 -37.98 30.42
N PRO A 108 -38.85 -38.06 30.40
CA PRO A 108 -39.55 -38.96 29.50
C PRO A 108 -39.13 -38.71 28.05
N GLY A 109 -38.75 -39.77 27.33
CA GLY A 109 -38.33 -39.69 25.93
C GLY A 109 -36.84 -39.38 25.71
N LEU A 110 -36.07 -38.98 26.73
CA LEU A 110 -34.63 -38.73 26.61
C LEU A 110 -33.81 -39.80 27.35
N THR A 111 -32.93 -40.47 26.62
CA THR A 111 -31.88 -41.34 27.18
C THR A 111 -30.52 -40.77 26.85
N VAL A 112 -29.62 -40.73 27.83
CA VAL A 112 -28.24 -40.24 27.68
C VAL A 112 -27.31 -41.39 28.05
N ALA A 113 -26.33 -41.69 27.19
CA ALA A 113 -25.32 -42.70 27.44
C ALA A 113 -23.93 -42.10 27.33
N ALA A 114 -23.10 -42.32 28.36
CA ALA A 114 -21.68 -41.98 28.31
C ALA A 114 -20.93 -43.08 27.53
N CYS A 115 -20.57 -42.80 26.27
CA CYS A 115 -19.89 -43.79 25.43
C CYS A 115 -18.37 -43.79 25.65
N MET A 116 -17.76 -42.65 25.95
CA MET A 116 -16.31 -42.52 25.98
C MET A 116 -15.81 -41.83 27.25
N ALA A 117 -14.86 -42.44 27.95
CA ALA A 117 -14.10 -41.82 29.03
C ALA A 117 -12.59 -41.66 28.69
N ASP A 118 -12.10 -42.37 27.65
CA ASP A 118 -10.69 -42.38 27.24
C ASP A 118 -10.55 -42.83 25.76
N ARG A 119 -9.60 -42.19 25.03
CA ARG A 119 -9.16 -42.53 23.67
C ARG A 119 -8.76 -44.00 23.49
N SER A 120 -8.24 -44.68 24.52
CA SER A 120 -7.88 -46.11 24.48
C SER A 120 -9.07 -47.04 24.16
N CYS A 121 -10.29 -46.56 24.32
CA CYS A 121 -11.53 -47.33 24.17
C CYS A 121 -12.06 -47.36 22.72
N ARG A 122 -11.44 -46.61 21.79
CA ARG A 122 -11.83 -46.56 20.37
C ARG A 122 -11.69 -47.92 19.66
N SER A 123 -10.67 -48.71 19.99
CA SER A 123 -10.40 -50.02 19.34
C SER A 123 -11.39 -51.13 19.75
N PRO A 124 -11.69 -51.35 21.05
CA PRO A 124 -12.69 -52.32 21.49
C PRO A 124 -14.11 -52.07 20.94
N LEU A 125 -14.48 -50.83 20.70
CA LEU A 125 -15.81 -50.44 20.19
C LEU A 125 -16.03 -50.73 18.70
N ALA A 126 -14.95 -50.78 17.93
CA ALA A 126 -15.01 -51.18 16.52
C ALA A 126 -15.29 -52.68 16.32
N THR A 127 -15.18 -53.49 17.38
CA THR A 127 -15.42 -54.94 17.37
C THR A 127 -16.91 -55.29 17.23
N SER A 128 -17.19 -56.53 16.80
CA SER A 128 -18.58 -57.06 16.70
C SER A 128 -19.31 -57.10 18.05
N VAL A 129 -18.60 -57.10 19.17
CA VAL A 129 -19.17 -57.03 20.52
C VAL A 129 -19.60 -55.60 20.84
N GLY A 130 -18.73 -54.61 20.64
CA GLY A 130 -19.05 -53.19 20.84
C GLY A 130 -20.25 -52.74 19.99
N ARG A 131 -20.30 -53.17 18.73
CA ARG A 131 -21.43 -52.90 17.83
C ARG A 131 -22.76 -53.43 18.35
N ARG A 132 -22.78 -54.65 18.91
CA ARG A 132 -24.00 -55.27 19.45
C ARG A 132 -24.49 -54.56 20.72
N VAL A 133 -23.56 -54.14 21.58
CA VAL A 133 -23.90 -53.36 22.78
C VAL A 133 -24.49 -52.00 22.39
N LEU A 134 -23.88 -51.28 21.44
CA LEU A 134 -24.42 -50.03 20.93
C LEU A 134 -25.80 -50.20 20.27
N ALA A 135 -25.98 -51.26 19.47
CA ALA A 135 -27.29 -51.58 18.87
C ALA A 135 -28.36 -51.86 19.93
N ARG A 136 -28.00 -52.51 21.03
CA ARG A 136 -28.90 -52.78 22.16
C ARG A 136 -29.26 -51.49 22.92
N ILE A 137 -28.29 -50.61 23.15
CA ILE A 137 -28.53 -49.30 23.79
C ILE A 137 -29.44 -48.42 22.92
N ALA A 138 -29.28 -48.50 21.60
CA ALA A 138 -30.08 -47.76 20.63
C ALA A 138 -31.42 -48.43 20.25
N GLU A 139 -31.75 -49.60 20.81
CA GLU A 139 -32.91 -50.41 20.38
C GLU A 139 -34.24 -49.67 20.57
N ASP A 140 -34.39 -48.96 21.68
CA ASP A 140 -35.62 -48.24 22.01
C ASP A 140 -35.64 -46.78 21.50
N ALA A 141 -34.62 -46.35 20.76
CA ALA A 141 -34.50 -44.99 20.25
C ALA A 141 -35.06 -44.85 18.82
N ASP A 142 -35.78 -43.76 18.58
CA ASP A 142 -36.22 -43.35 17.24
C ASP A 142 -35.13 -42.53 16.52
N VAL A 143 -34.32 -41.80 17.29
CA VAL A 143 -33.22 -40.94 16.80
C VAL A 143 -32.03 -41.07 17.75
N VAL A 144 -30.83 -41.21 17.18
CA VAL A 144 -29.57 -41.21 17.92
C VAL A 144 -28.76 -39.97 17.54
N LEU A 145 -28.38 -39.17 18.54
CA LEU A 145 -27.48 -38.03 18.42
C LEU A 145 -26.16 -38.40 19.08
N ALA A 146 -25.10 -38.41 18.31
CA ALA A 146 -23.77 -38.70 18.82
C ALA A 146 -22.92 -37.45 18.82
N ASP A 147 -22.51 -37.01 20.00
CA ASP A 147 -21.49 -35.98 20.13
C ASP A 147 -20.12 -36.60 19.85
N ALA A 148 -19.52 -36.26 18.72
CA ALA A 148 -18.22 -36.80 18.30
C ALA A 148 -17.05 -36.04 18.94
N GLY A 149 -17.30 -34.90 19.58
CA GLY A 149 -16.27 -33.98 20.03
C GLY A 149 -15.72 -33.11 18.89
N SER A 150 -14.47 -32.65 19.04
CA SER A 150 -13.86 -31.70 18.10
C SER A 150 -12.72 -32.25 17.22
N GLY A 151 -12.62 -31.72 16.00
CA GLY A 151 -11.53 -31.98 15.04
C GLY A 151 -11.80 -33.14 14.08
N ALA A 152 -11.03 -33.23 12.99
CA ALA A 152 -11.26 -34.22 11.92
C ALA A 152 -11.16 -35.68 12.40
N ASP A 153 -10.33 -35.96 13.42
CA ASP A 153 -10.15 -37.29 14.03
C ASP A 153 -11.33 -37.74 14.91
N ALA A 154 -12.28 -36.85 15.20
CA ALA A 154 -13.52 -37.16 15.90
C ALA A 154 -14.40 -38.13 15.09
N LEU A 155 -14.38 -37.99 13.76
CA LEU A 155 -15.21 -38.76 12.83
C LEU A 155 -14.69 -40.18 12.59
N THR A 156 -13.41 -40.44 12.87
CA THR A 156 -12.76 -41.74 12.63
C THR A 156 -13.14 -42.81 13.65
N GLY A 157 -13.92 -42.46 14.70
CA GLY A 157 -14.26 -43.34 15.82
C GLY A 157 -15.72 -43.82 15.89
N ILE A 158 -15.88 -45.09 16.30
CA ILE A 158 -17.04 -45.77 16.95
C ILE A 158 -18.36 -45.86 16.18
N LEU A 159 -18.75 -44.85 15.41
CA LEU A 159 -20.06 -44.81 14.75
C LEU A 159 -19.97 -44.87 13.23
N ALA A 160 -18.76 -44.93 12.67
CA ALA A 160 -18.50 -44.96 11.23
C ALA A 160 -19.38 -45.90 10.38
N HIS A 161 -19.89 -46.99 10.96
CA HIS A 161 -20.71 -48.01 10.29
C HIS A 161 -22.22 -47.93 10.59
N LEU A 162 -22.63 -47.09 11.53
CA LEU A 162 -24.02 -46.87 11.94
C LEU A 162 -24.53 -45.47 11.58
N LEU A 163 -23.63 -44.54 11.23
CA LEU A 163 -23.96 -43.17 10.87
C LEU A 163 -24.79 -43.12 9.59
N THR A 164 -25.91 -42.40 9.68
CA THR A 164 -26.72 -42.06 8.51
C THR A 164 -26.40 -40.66 8.03
N ASP A 165 -26.10 -39.73 8.93
CA ASP A 165 -25.92 -38.31 8.65
C ASP A 165 -24.76 -37.73 9.48
N VAL A 166 -24.00 -36.79 8.92
CA VAL A 166 -22.97 -36.02 9.65
C VAL A 166 -23.39 -34.56 9.70
N VAL A 167 -23.31 -33.94 10.88
CA VAL A 167 -23.66 -32.55 11.14
C VAL A 167 -22.42 -31.83 11.67
N ALA A 168 -21.84 -30.95 10.86
CA ALA A 168 -20.73 -30.11 11.28
C ALA A 168 -21.25 -28.81 11.91
N VAL A 169 -20.81 -28.53 13.14
CA VAL A 169 -21.15 -27.29 13.86
C VAL A 169 -20.00 -26.30 13.72
N THR A 170 -20.31 -25.09 13.28
CA THR A 170 -19.37 -23.97 13.11
C THR A 170 -19.91 -22.69 13.73
N THR A 171 -19.08 -21.66 13.84
CA THR A 171 -19.47 -20.27 14.11
C THR A 171 -19.15 -19.39 12.89
N PRO A 172 -19.60 -18.12 12.83
CA PRO A 172 -19.20 -17.16 11.79
C PRO A 172 -17.72 -16.74 11.84
N GLU A 173 -16.97 -17.16 12.86
CA GLU A 173 -15.53 -16.88 12.96
C GLU A 173 -14.78 -17.52 11.77
N PRO A 174 -13.96 -16.75 11.02
CA PRO A 174 -13.30 -17.23 9.80
C PRO A 174 -12.54 -18.54 9.99
N GLU A 175 -11.85 -18.70 11.12
CA GLU A 175 -11.06 -19.87 11.43
C GLU A 175 -11.93 -21.10 11.71
N ALA A 176 -13.09 -20.93 12.35
CA ALA A 176 -14.06 -22.00 12.58
C ALA A 176 -14.67 -22.50 11.25
N VAL A 177 -14.94 -21.57 10.32
CA VAL A 177 -15.43 -21.90 8.96
C VAL A 177 -14.39 -22.70 8.18
N ALA A 178 -13.12 -22.29 8.23
CA ALA A 178 -12.02 -23.01 7.56
C ALA A 178 -11.84 -24.43 8.11
N ASP A 179 -11.82 -24.59 9.44
CA ASP A 179 -11.74 -25.91 10.09
C ASP A 179 -12.94 -26.78 9.72
N THR A 180 -14.12 -26.18 9.60
CA THR A 180 -15.37 -26.86 9.21
C THR A 180 -15.30 -27.42 7.80
N TYR A 181 -14.81 -26.63 6.84
CA TYR A 181 -14.59 -27.11 5.48
C TYR A 181 -13.62 -28.30 5.43
N ALA A 182 -12.51 -28.22 6.18
CA ALA A 182 -11.54 -29.30 6.29
C ALA A 182 -12.17 -30.59 6.85
N CYS A 183 -12.96 -30.45 7.93
CA CYS A 183 -13.67 -31.55 8.57
C CYS A 183 -14.68 -32.21 7.62
N LEU A 184 -15.49 -31.42 6.91
CA LEU A 184 -16.46 -31.90 5.91
C LEU A 184 -15.77 -32.65 4.76
N LYS A 185 -14.60 -32.17 4.30
CA LYS A 185 -13.80 -32.85 3.27
C LYS A 185 -13.28 -34.21 3.72
N VAL A 186 -12.87 -34.34 4.99
CA VAL A 186 -12.48 -35.63 5.58
C VAL A 186 -13.71 -36.53 5.75
N ALA A 187 -14.83 -35.99 6.24
CA ALA A 187 -16.09 -36.72 6.38
C ALA A 187 -16.56 -37.30 5.05
N ALA A 188 -16.53 -36.52 3.96
CA ALA A 188 -16.89 -36.96 2.62
C ALA A 188 -16.01 -38.12 2.10
N ARG A 189 -14.74 -38.17 2.50
CA ARG A 189 -13.81 -39.25 2.11
C ARG A 189 -14.08 -40.54 2.88
N ILE A 190 -14.33 -40.44 4.18
CA ILE A 190 -14.52 -41.60 5.08
C ILE A 190 -15.94 -42.16 4.94
N HIS A 191 -16.95 -41.30 4.80
CA HIS A 191 -18.38 -41.64 4.78
C HIS A 191 -19.04 -41.26 3.45
N ARG A 192 -18.59 -41.87 2.35
CA ARG A 192 -18.99 -41.53 0.97
C ARG A 192 -20.49 -41.50 0.67
N ALA A 193 -21.34 -42.08 1.52
CA ALA A 193 -22.78 -42.19 1.31
C ALA A 193 -23.64 -41.41 2.33
N ALA A 194 -23.04 -40.82 3.38
CA ALA A 194 -23.78 -40.10 4.40
C ALA A 194 -23.99 -38.64 3.96
N PRO A 195 -25.22 -38.09 3.99
CA PRO A 195 -25.45 -36.66 3.81
C PRO A 195 -24.68 -35.85 4.85
N LEU A 196 -24.08 -34.76 4.38
CA LEU A 196 -23.39 -33.78 5.20
C LEU A 196 -24.32 -32.59 5.42
N HIS A 197 -24.43 -32.16 6.67
CA HIS A 197 -25.21 -31.01 7.09
C HIS A 197 -24.30 -30.04 7.83
N VAL A 198 -24.60 -28.75 7.77
CA VAL A 198 -23.89 -27.71 8.51
C VAL A 198 -24.88 -26.97 9.41
N VAL A 199 -24.44 -26.69 10.64
CA VAL A 199 -25.14 -25.82 11.58
C VAL A 199 -24.22 -24.65 11.92
N VAL A 200 -24.64 -23.44 11.54
CA VAL A 200 -23.96 -22.20 11.92
C VAL A 200 -24.52 -21.73 13.27
N ASN A 201 -23.74 -21.94 14.32
CA ASN A 201 -24.04 -21.53 15.68
C ASN A 201 -23.53 -20.10 15.95
N MET A 202 -24.10 -19.42 16.94
CA MET A 202 -23.67 -18.06 17.36
C MET A 202 -23.74 -16.99 16.26
N ALA A 203 -24.53 -17.20 15.21
CA ALA A 203 -24.83 -16.16 14.23
C ALA A 203 -25.75 -15.09 14.85
N THR A 204 -25.42 -13.83 14.58
CA THR A 204 -26.19 -12.65 15.02
C THR A 204 -27.39 -12.40 14.12
N SER A 205 -27.40 -12.94 12.89
CA SER A 205 -28.52 -12.84 11.95
C SER A 205 -28.61 -14.03 10.97
N PRO A 206 -29.79 -14.30 10.37
CA PRO A 206 -29.92 -15.33 9.33
C PRO A 206 -29.00 -15.10 8.12
N ARG A 207 -28.82 -13.83 7.72
CA ARG A 207 -27.96 -13.45 6.59
C ARG A 207 -26.48 -13.80 6.83
N GLU A 208 -26.02 -13.67 8.07
CA GLU A 208 -24.66 -14.07 8.46
C GLU A 208 -24.50 -15.59 8.39
N ALA A 209 -25.52 -16.36 8.81
CA ALA A 209 -25.51 -17.80 8.68
C ALA A 209 -25.52 -18.26 7.22
N ASP A 210 -26.35 -17.66 6.36
CA ASP A 210 -26.39 -17.96 4.93
C ASP A 210 -25.04 -17.67 4.26
N ALA A 211 -24.40 -16.54 4.58
CA ALA A 211 -23.08 -16.19 4.03
C ALA A 211 -21.98 -17.20 4.43
N VAL A 212 -22.06 -17.77 5.63
CA VAL A 212 -21.14 -18.83 6.07
C VAL A 212 -21.42 -20.13 5.33
N ALA A 213 -22.69 -20.49 5.13
CA ALA A 213 -23.07 -21.67 4.37
C ALA A 213 -22.60 -21.57 2.90
N ASP A 214 -22.81 -20.43 2.24
CA ASP A 214 -22.36 -20.17 0.88
C ASP A 214 -20.83 -20.33 0.73
N ARG A 215 -20.05 -19.87 1.72
CA ARG A 215 -18.58 -20.03 1.74
C ARG A 215 -18.15 -21.49 1.81
N LEU A 216 -18.88 -22.34 2.55
CA LEU A 216 -18.59 -23.76 2.69
C LEU A 216 -18.96 -24.55 1.43
N ASP A 217 -20.00 -24.10 0.70
CA ASP A 217 -20.42 -24.70 -0.57
C ASP A 217 -19.52 -24.28 -1.75
N ALA A 218 -18.88 -23.11 -1.68
CA ALA A 218 -18.09 -22.52 -2.78
C ALA A 218 -16.65 -23.04 -2.93
N GLY A 219 -16.34 -24.27 -2.49
CA GLY A 219 -14.97 -24.81 -2.47
C GLY A 219 -14.17 -24.53 -3.76
N ALA A 220 -13.13 -23.69 -3.67
CA ALA A 220 -12.30 -23.32 -4.79
C ALA A 220 -11.15 -24.34 -5.00
N THR A 221 -10.99 -24.84 -6.23
CA THR A 221 -9.82 -25.61 -6.64
C THR A 221 -8.91 -24.73 -7.49
N LEU A 222 -7.68 -24.50 -7.06
CA LEU A 222 -6.65 -23.81 -7.83
C LEU A 222 -5.78 -24.85 -8.57
N PRO A 223 -5.85 -24.95 -9.90
CA PRO A 223 -4.96 -25.84 -10.65
C PRO A 223 -3.52 -25.30 -10.66
N ALA A 224 -2.54 -26.17 -10.96
CA ALA A 224 -1.15 -25.74 -11.13
C ALA A 224 -1.03 -24.66 -12.22
N GLY A 225 -0.31 -23.57 -11.91
CA GLY A 225 -0.19 -22.40 -12.78
C GLY A 225 -1.47 -21.54 -12.86
N GLY A 226 -2.54 -21.91 -12.16
CA GLY A 226 -3.73 -21.07 -12.00
C GLY A 226 -3.48 -19.96 -10.98
N TYR A 227 -4.29 -18.91 -11.06
CA TYR A 227 -4.31 -17.83 -10.07
C TYR A 227 -5.73 -17.66 -9.50
N VAL A 228 -5.81 -16.95 -8.37
CA VAL A 228 -7.06 -16.44 -7.82
C VAL A 228 -6.88 -14.97 -7.47
N VAL A 229 -7.88 -14.15 -7.79
CA VAL A 229 -7.90 -12.74 -7.34
C VAL A 229 -8.81 -12.67 -6.12
N VAL A 230 -8.33 -12.08 -5.03
CA VAL A 230 -9.09 -11.84 -3.80
C VAL A 230 -9.23 -10.33 -3.64
N SER A 231 -10.43 -9.84 -3.32
CA SER A 231 -10.68 -8.41 -3.19
C SER A 231 -11.72 -8.08 -2.12
N GLN A 232 -11.61 -6.88 -1.56
CA GLN A 232 -12.61 -6.34 -0.63
C GLN A 232 -13.93 -6.00 -1.35
N ASN A 233 -13.88 -5.57 -2.61
CA ASN A 233 -15.06 -5.24 -3.40
C ASN A 233 -15.00 -5.90 -4.80
N PRO A 234 -15.55 -7.12 -4.94
CA PRO A 234 -15.53 -7.84 -6.21
C PRO A 234 -16.21 -7.11 -7.37
N ALA A 235 -17.27 -6.35 -7.10
CA ALA A 235 -17.97 -5.59 -8.13
C ALA A 235 -17.10 -4.45 -8.69
N ALA A 236 -16.35 -3.75 -7.83
CA ALA A 236 -15.42 -2.71 -8.24
C ALA A 236 -14.23 -3.28 -9.05
N VAL A 237 -13.68 -4.42 -8.63
CA VAL A 237 -12.61 -5.10 -9.37
C VAL A 237 -13.09 -5.57 -10.75
N LEU A 238 -14.29 -6.16 -10.83
CA LEU A 238 -14.87 -6.57 -12.10
C LEU A 238 -15.13 -5.36 -13.02
N ALA A 239 -15.66 -4.26 -12.48
CA ALA A 239 -15.92 -3.06 -13.26
C ALA A 239 -14.64 -2.39 -13.76
N LYS A 240 -13.58 -2.35 -12.94
CA LYS A 240 -12.32 -1.68 -13.26
C LYS A 240 -11.40 -2.53 -14.15
N PHE A 241 -11.27 -3.81 -13.86
CA PHE A 241 -10.26 -4.69 -14.48
C PHE A 241 -10.87 -5.78 -15.36
N GLY A 242 -12.19 -5.96 -15.37
CA GLY A 242 -12.85 -7.04 -16.12
C GLY A 242 -12.60 -8.44 -15.56
N VAL A 243 -12.03 -8.55 -14.35
CA VAL A 243 -11.66 -9.82 -13.72
C VAL A 243 -12.57 -10.11 -12.54
N SER A 244 -13.07 -11.34 -12.50
CA SER A 244 -13.83 -11.84 -11.35
C SER A 244 -12.88 -12.11 -10.18
N SER A 245 -13.30 -11.75 -8.97
CA SER A 245 -12.51 -11.97 -7.75
C SER A 245 -13.36 -12.55 -6.62
N TYR A 246 -12.71 -13.25 -5.71
CA TYR A 246 -13.29 -13.75 -4.47
C TYR A 246 -13.36 -12.63 -3.44
N GLY A 247 -14.44 -12.60 -2.67
CA GLY A 247 -14.67 -11.58 -1.66
C GLY A 247 -16.14 -11.50 -1.24
N PRO A 248 -16.52 -10.47 -0.47
CA PRO A 248 -15.64 -9.41 0.03
C PRO A 248 -14.64 -9.94 1.06
N PHE A 249 -13.34 -9.67 0.84
CA PHE A 249 -12.31 -9.88 1.84
C PHE A 249 -12.52 -8.88 2.98
N ALA A 250 -12.71 -9.39 4.20
CA ALA A 250 -13.02 -8.56 5.37
C ALA A 250 -11.77 -8.03 6.10
N GLY A 251 -10.58 -8.56 5.79
CA GLY A 251 -9.32 -8.06 6.33
C GLY A 251 -8.89 -6.75 5.67
N ARG A 252 -7.84 -6.15 6.22
CA ARG A 252 -7.12 -5.01 5.65
C ARG A 252 -5.64 -5.39 5.57
N LEU A 253 -4.96 -4.88 4.55
CA LEU A 253 -3.51 -4.98 4.45
C LEU A 253 -2.81 -3.78 5.09
N ASP A 254 -1.71 -3.99 5.80
CA ASP A 254 -0.87 -2.90 6.34
C ASP A 254 -0.07 -2.26 5.19
N ASP A 255 -0.09 -0.93 5.15
CA ASP A 255 0.59 -0.16 4.12
C ASP A 255 2.13 -0.17 4.31
N ALA A 256 2.61 -0.43 5.53
CA ALA A 256 4.05 -0.50 5.86
C ALA A 256 4.67 -1.91 5.75
N GLY A 257 3.83 -2.94 5.63
CA GLY A 257 4.28 -4.33 5.59
C GLY A 257 3.55 -5.23 6.58
N GLU A 258 3.29 -6.47 6.17
CA GLU A 258 2.87 -7.54 7.08
C GLU A 258 3.18 -8.92 6.47
N LYS A 259 2.99 -9.94 7.30
CA LYS A 259 3.12 -11.33 6.90
C LYS A 259 1.82 -11.91 6.35
N LEU A 260 1.84 -12.29 5.08
CA LEU A 260 0.78 -13.05 4.43
C LEU A 260 1.13 -14.53 4.38
N THR A 261 0.13 -15.38 4.57
CA THR A 261 0.33 -16.85 4.57
C THR A 261 -0.77 -17.52 3.77
N LEU A 262 -0.38 -18.29 2.76
CA LEU A 262 -1.26 -19.19 2.04
C LEU A 262 -1.27 -20.54 2.74
N ARG A 263 -2.45 -20.99 3.18
CA ARG A 263 -2.61 -22.30 3.82
C ARG A 263 -3.50 -23.22 2.99
N ASN A 264 -3.15 -24.49 2.92
CA ASN A 264 -4.02 -25.49 2.31
C ASN A 264 -5.19 -25.87 3.24
N ALA A 265 -6.06 -26.73 2.72
CA ALA A 265 -7.24 -27.22 3.43
C ALA A 265 -6.94 -28.06 4.70
N LEU A 266 -5.69 -28.36 5.01
CA LEU A 266 -5.26 -29.03 6.25
C LEU A 266 -4.65 -28.03 7.26
N GLY A 267 -4.67 -26.73 6.95
CA GLY A 267 -4.06 -25.67 7.76
C GLY A 267 -2.54 -25.56 7.62
N VAL A 268 -1.93 -26.38 6.76
CA VAL A 268 -0.49 -26.35 6.49
C VAL A 268 -0.17 -25.15 5.61
N VAL A 269 0.90 -24.42 5.94
CA VAL A 269 1.42 -23.32 5.14
C VAL A 269 1.98 -23.88 3.83
N GLU A 270 1.45 -23.43 2.71
CA GLU A 270 1.96 -23.74 1.37
C GLU A 270 2.95 -22.67 0.90
N ASP A 271 2.69 -21.41 1.26
CA ASP A 271 3.53 -20.28 0.89
C ASP A 271 3.36 -19.12 1.90
N GLU A 272 4.36 -18.25 2.00
CA GLU A 272 4.34 -17.06 2.83
C GLU A 272 5.10 -15.90 2.18
N VAL A 273 4.74 -14.67 2.56
CA VAL A 273 5.49 -13.46 2.19
C VAL A 273 5.39 -12.45 3.33
N ASP A 274 6.53 -11.98 3.82
CA ASP A 274 6.66 -10.87 4.76
C ASP A 274 7.02 -9.59 4.00
N TYR A 275 6.00 -8.94 3.43
CA TYR A 275 6.23 -7.78 2.56
C TYR A 275 6.50 -6.51 3.37
N GLY A 276 7.17 -5.55 2.76
CA GLY A 276 7.46 -4.25 3.38
C GLY A 276 7.47 -3.12 2.37
N VAL A 277 7.94 -1.95 2.81
CA VAL A 277 8.13 -0.76 1.98
C VAL A 277 9.57 -0.26 2.07
N GLY A 278 10.08 0.31 0.97
CA GLY A 278 11.47 0.76 0.86
C GLY A 278 12.43 -0.38 0.54
N PHE A 279 13.60 -0.04 -0.01
CA PHE A 279 14.59 -1.02 -0.45
C PHE A 279 14.81 -2.16 0.58
N PRO A 280 14.73 -3.44 0.15
CA PRO A 280 14.66 -3.92 -1.23
C PRO A 280 13.25 -4.04 -1.81
N TRP A 281 12.21 -3.70 -1.06
CA TRP A 281 10.82 -3.68 -1.52
C TRP A 281 10.52 -2.40 -2.33
N PRO A 282 9.61 -2.46 -3.32
CA PRO A 282 9.24 -1.28 -4.09
C PRO A 282 8.51 -0.24 -3.23
N THR A 283 8.74 1.04 -3.50
CA THR A 283 7.99 2.14 -2.87
C THR A 283 6.80 2.51 -3.75
N LEU A 284 5.58 2.23 -3.29
CA LEU A 284 4.38 2.37 -4.10
C LEU A 284 3.65 3.68 -3.83
N GLY A 285 3.53 4.52 -4.85
CA GLY A 285 2.56 5.62 -4.86
C GLY A 285 1.13 5.15 -5.17
N GLN A 286 0.17 6.06 -5.10
CA GLN A 286 -1.22 5.80 -5.50
C GLN A 286 -1.31 5.22 -6.93
N GLY A 287 -2.01 4.09 -7.07
CA GLY A 287 -2.32 3.49 -8.38
C GLY A 287 -1.39 2.38 -8.86
N TYR A 288 -0.33 2.04 -8.12
CA TYR A 288 0.58 0.92 -8.41
C TYR A 288 0.24 -0.30 -7.55
N SER A 289 0.66 -1.50 -7.96
CA SER A 289 0.66 -2.71 -7.11
C SER A 289 2.05 -3.31 -6.99
N MET A 290 2.29 -4.08 -5.93
CA MET A 290 3.52 -4.87 -5.80
C MET A 290 3.38 -6.14 -6.64
N GLU A 291 4.33 -6.40 -7.55
CA GLU A 291 4.30 -7.52 -8.46
C GLU A 291 5.61 -8.32 -8.40
N LEU A 292 5.49 -9.64 -8.23
CA LEU A 292 6.64 -10.55 -8.30
C LEU A 292 7.15 -10.60 -9.73
N ILE A 293 8.45 -10.35 -9.94
CA ILE A 293 9.03 -10.22 -11.30
C ILE A 293 9.14 -11.55 -12.03
N HIS A 294 9.24 -12.67 -11.30
CA HIS A 294 9.25 -14.00 -11.88
C HIS A 294 8.75 -15.03 -10.86
N PRO A 295 7.83 -15.95 -11.24
CA PRO A 295 7.17 -16.87 -10.30
C PRO A 295 8.08 -17.94 -9.69
N SER A 296 9.31 -18.09 -10.18
CA SER A 296 10.30 -19.03 -9.62
C SER A 296 11.21 -18.38 -8.57
N LEU A 297 11.11 -17.07 -8.37
CA LEU A 297 11.90 -16.38 -7.35
C LEU A 297 11.26 -16.58 -5.98
N ASP A 298 12.10 -16.49 -4.97
CA ASP A 298 11.67 -16.46 -3.58
C ASP A 298 10.88 -15.17 -3.35
N ASN A 299 9.58 -15.34 -3.10
CA ASN A 299 8.61 -14.28 -2.87
C ASN A 299 8.79 -13.62 -1.49
N ASP A 300 9.55 -14.20 -0.58
CA ASP A 300 9.87 -13.57 0.72
C ASP A 300 11.03 -12.57 0.61
N LEU A 301 11.71 -12.50 -0.54
CA LEU A 301 12.78 -11.55 -0.80
C LEU A 301 12.25 -10.31 -1.54
N GLY A 302 12.29 -9.15 -0.89
CA GLY A 302 11.86 -7.89 -1.53
C GLY A 302 12.51 -7.58 -2.88
N GLY A 303 13.77 -8.01 -3.08
CA GLY A 303 14.48 -7.87 -4.36
C GLY A 303 13.84 -8.62 -5.54
N SER A 304 12.93 -9.57 -5.27
CA SER A 304 12.13 -10.31 -6.25
C SER A 304 10.87 -9.55 -6.69
N TRP A 305 10.54 -8.42 -6.06
CA TRP A 305 9.33 -7.65 -6.32
C TRP A 305 9.63 -6.31 -6.97
N ARG A 306 8.74 -5.84 -7.83
CA ARG A 306 8.76 -4.48 -8.37
C ARG A 306 7.39 -3.88 -8.33
N ALA A 307 7.33 -2.55 -8.39
CA ALA A 307 6.09 -1.87 -8.69
C ALA A 307 5.57 -2.35 -10.05
N SER A 308 4.26 -2.56 -10.14
CA SER A 308 3.57 -2.75 -11.41
C SER A 308 4.02 -1.64 -12.34
N ILE A 309 4.35 -1.99 -13.57
CA ILE A 309 4.64 -1.02 -14.62
C ILE A 309 3.41 -0.90 -15.50
N GLY A 310 3.02 0.31 -15.88
CA GLY A 310 2.17 0.44 -17.05
C GLY A 310 2.99 -0.18 -18.18
N THR A 311 2.38 -0.95 -19.08
CA THR A 311 3.01 -1.20 -20.39
C THR A 311 3.66 0.10 -20.80
N ALA A 312 4.98 0.10 -21.08
CA ALA A 312 5.74 1.28 -21.47
C ALA A 312 5.22 1.80 -22.82
N GLY A 313 4.02 2.35 -22.79
CA GLY A 313 3.34 3.08 -23.82
C GLY A 313 3.25 4.48 -23.27
N GLY A 314 4.35 5.22 -23.39
CA GLY A 314 4.23 6.65 -23.41
C GLY A 314 3.19 7.02 -24.48
N GLY A 315 2.19 7.79 -24.10
CA GLY A 315 1.18 8.27 -25.02
C GLY A 315 1.59 9.63 -25.57
N GLN A 316 1.43 9.83 -26.87
CA GLN A 316 1.34 11.18 -27.42
C GLN A 316 -0.13 11.49 -27.65
N LEU A 317 -0.64 12.47 -26.90
CA LEU A 317 -1.99 13.00 -27.09
C LEU A 317 -1.90 14.29 -27.89
N ILE A 318 -2.69 14.38 -28.95
CA ILE A 318 -2.82 15.58 -29.78
C ILE A 318 -4.25 16.08 -29.64
N LEU A 319 -4.41 17.26 -29.06
CA LEU A 319 -5.68 17.92 -28.86
C LEU A 319 -5.81 19.07 -29.86
N GLN A 320 -6.78 18.97 -30.75
CA GLN A 320 -7.09 19.99 -31.76
C GLN A 320 -8.57 19.89 -32.13
N THR A 321 -9.32 20.97 -31.94
CA THR A 321 -10.77 20.96 -32.15
C THR A 321 -11.14 20.65 -33.60
N GLY A 322 -11.95 19.61 -33.81
CA GLY A 322 -12.30 19.11 -35.15
C GLY A 322 -11.34 18.05 -35.71
N SER A 323 -10.37 17.60 -34.92
CA SER A 323 -9.48 16.47 -35.23
C SER A 323 -9.58 15.41 -34.14
N GLY A 324 -9.51 14.12 -34.51
CA GLY A 324 -9.49 13.01 -33.54
C GLY A 324 -10.70 12.92 -32.61
N GLY A 325 -11.81 13.60 -32.91
CA GLY A 325 -13.01 13.66 -32.05
C GLY A 325 -12.93 14.67 -30.90
N TYR A 326 -11.84 15.43 -30.77
CA TYR A 326 -11.70 16.47 -29.75
C TYR A 326 -12.43 17.76 -30.15
N ALA A 327 -13.10 18.41 -29.19
CA ALA A 327 -13.86 19.64 -29.39
C ALA A 327 -13.74 20.66 -28.24
N GLY A 328 -12.78 20.46 -27.32
CA GLY A 328 -12.64 21.26 -26.11
C GLY A 328 -11.74 22.49 -26.22
N THR A 329 -11.34 22.93 -27.42
CA THR A 329 -10.59 24.19 -27.52
C THR A 329 -11.57 25.34 -27.31
N GLN A 330 -11.19 26.27 -26.44
CA GLN A 330 -11.89 27.53 -26.20
C GLN A 330 -10.90 28.65 -26.49
N ASP A 331 -11.28 29.62 -27.32
CA ASP A 331 -10.48 30.82 -27.51
C ASP A 331 -11.31 32.05 -27.89
N THR A 332 -10.75 33.23 -27.60
CA THR A 332 -11.40 34.49 -27.92
C THR A 332 -10.40 35.64 -27.98
N GLU A 333 -10.76 36.69 -28.72
CA GLU A 333 -10.05 37.97 -28.74
C GLU A 333 -10.80 38.96 -27.85
N ILE A 334 -10.09 39.69 -26.99
CA ILE A 334 -10.63 40.83 -26.26
C ILE A 334 -9.88 42.09 -26.64
N ARG A 335 -10.57 43.23 -26.74
CA ARG A 335 -9.96 44.49 -27.19
C ARG A 335 -10.59 45.72 -26.57
N SER A 336 -9.76 46.70 -26.23
CA SER A 336 -10.22 47.95 -25.61
C SER A 336 -11.08 48.81 -26.55
N ALA A 337 -10.81 48.76 -27.86
CA ALA A 337 -11.52 49.55 -28.86
C ALA A 337 -13.02 49.19 -29.00
N ASN A 338 -13.41 47.97 -28.58
CA ASN A 338 -14.80 47.52 -28.51
C ASN A 338 -14.98 46.60 -27.29
N PRO A 339 -15.08 47.16 -26.08
CA PRO A 339 -14.78 46.43 -24.86
C PRO A 339 -15.87 45.44 -24.41
N ASN A 340 -17.02 45.45 -25.10
CA ASN A 340 -18.15 44.54 -24.86
C ASN A 340 -18.42 43.59 -26.04
N SER A 341 -17.55 43.57 -27.06
CA SER A 341 -17.71 42.64 -28.18
C SER A 341 -17.33 41.23 -27.77
N ASP A 342 -18.27 40.31 -27.93
CA ASP A 342 -17.99 38.87 -27.95
C ASP A 342 -17.36 38.51 -29.30
N LEU A 343 -16.15 37.98 -29.25
CA LEU A 343 -15.38 37.56 -30.42
C LEU A 343 -15.04 36.07 -30.37
N GLY A 344 -15.65 35.27 -29.50
CA GLY A 344 -15.39 33.83 -29.37
C GLY A 344 -15.91 32.99 -30.53
N GLN A 345 -16.44 33.61 -31.58
CA GLN A 345 -16.81 32.94 -32.85
C GLN A 345 -15.95 33.43 -34.03
N SER A 346 -14.92 34.23 -33.77
CA SER A 346 -14.07 34.82 -34.80
C SER A 346 -13.08 33.82 -35.30
N THR A 347 -12.88 33.73 -36.62
CA THR A 347 -11.92 32.76 -37.19
C THR A 347 -10.45 33.08 -36.90
N SER A 348 -10.15 34.19 -36.22
CA SER A 348 -8.78 34.62 -35.91
C SER A 348 -8.71 35.37 -34.59
N ILE A 349 -7.55 35.28 -33.92
CA ILE A 349 -7.24 36.03 -32.69
C ILE A 349 -6.17 37.07 -33.00
N ARG A 350 -6.44 38.35 -32.75
CA ARG A 350 -5.45 39.44 -32.83
C ARG A 350 -4.82 39.71 -31.48
N ILE A 351 -3.51 39.89 -31.49
CA ILE A 351 -2.72 40.29 -30.33
C ILE A 351 -1.90 41.52 -30.72
N ASP A 352 -2.16 42.65 -30.06
CA ASP A 352 -1.55 43.95 -30.40
C ASP A 352 -1.55 44.88 -29.18
N GLY A 353 -0.44 45.57 -28.93
CA GLY A 353 -0.34 46.60 -27.89
C GLY A 353 -1.13 47.86 -28.20
N GLU A 354 -1.38 48.16 -29.48
CA GLU A 354 -2.08 49.39 -29.91
C GLU A 354 -2.93 49.14 -31.17
N TYR A 355 -4.17 48.73 -30.97
CA TYR A 355 -5.17 48.51 -32.01
C TYR A 355 -6.38 49.43 -31.84
N ASN A 356 -6.50 50.45 -32.70
CA ASN A 356 -7.60 51.43 -32.68
C ASN A 356 -7.79 52.15 -31.32
N GLY A 357 -6.68 52.53 -30.65
CA GLY A 357 -6.72 53.31 -29.41
C GLY A 357 -6.48 52.51 -28.13
N GLY A 358 -6.09 51.23 -28.22
CA GLY A 358 -5.57 50.46 -27.10
C GLY A 358 -5.42 48.96 -27.41
N PRO A 359 -5.19 48.09 -26.41
CA PRO A 359 -4.70 46.75 -26.67
C PRO A 359 -5.76 45.80 -27.22
N ALA A 360 -5.29 44.79 -27.96
CA ALA A 360 -5.99 43.55 -28.27
C ALA A 360 -5.22 42.36 -27.68
N GLN A 361 -5.91 41.47 -26.99
CA GLN A 361 -5.34 40.33 -26.26
C GLN A 361 -6.10 39.05 -26.65
N GLY A 362 -5.40 37.92 -26.62
CA GLY A 362 -6.01 36.61 -26.84
C GLY A 362 -6.21 35.83 -25.54
N LEU A 363 -7.19 34.94 -25.54
CA LEU A 363 -7.39 33.91 -24.52
C LEU A 363 -7.45 32.55 -25.21
N LEU A 364 -6.83 31.54 -24.62
CA LEU A 364 -6.83 30.17 -25.16
C LEU A 364 -6.82 29.15 -24.02
N ARG A 365 -7.73 28.18 -24.08
CA ARG A 365 -7.80 27.05 -23.16
C ARG A 365 -8.15 25.77 -23.91
N PHE A 366 -7.66 24.65 -23.39
CA PHE A 366 -8.06 23.33 -23.83
C PHE A 366 -8.80 22.69 -22.66
N ASP A 367 -10.08 22.37 -22.83
CA ASP A 367 -10.91 21.71 -21.82
C ASP A 367 -10.72 20.20 -21.87
N ASP A 368 -11.17 19.51 -20.81
CA ASP A 368 -11.11 18.04 -20.73
C ASP A 368 -9.69 17.45 -20.89
N LEU A 369 -8.65 18.14 -20.40
CA LEU A 369 -7.26 17.70 -20.48
C LEU A 369 -6.98 16.42 -19.70
N PHE A 370 -7.49 16.32 -18.48
CA PHE A 370 -7.17 15.27 -17.51
C PHE A 370 -8.35 14.33 -17.27
N GLY A 371 -8.07 13.04 -17.13
CA GLY A 371 -9.04 12.01 -16.75
C GLY A 371 -8.64 10.61 -17.21
N ASP A 372 -9.17 9.59 -16.52
CA ASP A 372 -8.90 8.16 -16.82
C ASP A 372 -9.84 7.60 -17.90
N VAL A 373 -10.01 8.38 -18.97
CA VAL A 373 -10.81 8.02 -20.15
C VAL A 373 -10.02 8.28 -21.42
N ALA A 374 -10.31 7.53 -22.49
CA ALA A 374 -9.61 7.67 -23.78
C ALA A 374 -9.72 9.11 -24.32
N GLY A 375 -8.62 9.63 -24.87
CA GLY A 375 -8.54 11.00 -25.39
C GLY A 375 -8.18 12.08 -24.36
N ARG A 376 -7.88 11.69 -23.11
CA ARG A 376 -7.38 12.58 -22.05
C ARG A 376 -6.03 12.09 -21.51
N ILE A 377 -5.34 12.95 -20.77
CA ILE A 377 -4.13 12.61 -20.02
C ILE A 377 -4.56 11.88 -18.73
N PRO A 378 -4.12 10.62 -18.51
CA PRO A 378 -4.47 9.88 -17.30
C PRO A 378 -4.00 10.59 -16.03
N LEU A 379 -4.76 10.47 -14.93
CA LEU A 379 -4.50 11.24 -13.71
C LEU A 379 -3.14 10.87 -13.07
N ALA A 380 -2.79 9.59 -13.15
CA ALA A 380 -1.52 9.04 -12.67
C ALA A 380 -0.36 9.20 -13.67
N ALA A 381 -0.58 9.78 -14.84
CA ALA A 381 0.49 9.94 -15.83
C ALA A 381 1.53 10.98 -15.39
N THR A 382 2.77 10.79 -15.79
CA THR A 382 3.83 11.81 -15.71
C THR A 382 3.96 12.47 -17.07
N ILE A 383 3.72 13.78 -17.13
CA ILE A 383 3.91 14.56 -18.35
C ILE A 383 5.42 14.68 -18.61
N GLN A 384 5.87 14.22 -19.77
CA GLN A 384 7.27 14.29 -20.20
C GLN A 384 7.55 15.59 -20.96
N SER A 385 6.61 16.00 -21.83
CA SER A 385 6.66 17.29 -22.52
C SER A 385 5.28 17.69 -23.02
N ALA A 386 5.04 18.99 -23.15
CA ALA A 386 3.86 19.55 -23.77
C ALA A 386 4.23 20.73 -24.68
N ALA A 387 3.74 20.71 -25.92
CA ALA A 387 3.99 21.74 -26.91
C ALA A 387 2.67 22.31 -27.43
N LEU A 388 2.50 23.63 -27.29
CA LEU A 388 1.39 24.37 -27.87
C LEU A 388 1.82 24.93 -29.24
N SER A 389 1.15 24.50 -30.29
CA SER A 389 1.36 24.96 -31.66
C SER A 389 0.25 25.93 -32.08
N LEU A 390 0.64 27.11 -32.53
CA LEU A 390 -0.23 28.19 -32.99
C LEU A 390 0.14 28.55 -34.44
N ARG A 391 -0.86 28.87 -35.27
CA ARG A 391 -0.62 29.25 -36.67
C ARG A 391 -0.72 30.76 -36.85
N VAL A 392 0.41 31.40 -37.10
CA VAL A 392 0.53 32.83 -37.38
C VAL A 392 0.11 33.10 -38.82
N THR A 393 -0.93 33.93 -39.00
CA THR A 393 -1.44 34.35 -40.31
C THR A 393 -1.00 35.76 -40.69
N ASN A 394 -0.66 36.59 -39.69
CA ASN A 394 -0.01 37.88 -39.86
C ASN A 394 1.10 38.03 -38.82
N THR A 395 2.29 38.39 -39.28
CA THR A 395 3.48 38.57 -38.44
C THR A 395 3.50 39.93 -37.77
N GLY A 396 4.01 39.96 -36.55
CA GLY A 396 4.20 41.19 -35.80
C GLY A 396 5.14 40.96 -34.63
N ASN A 397 4.84 41.57 -33.49
CA ASN A 397 5.58 41.33 -32.26
C ASN A 397 5.36 39.93 -31.69
N ASN A 398 6.32 39.48 -30.88
CA ASN A 398 6.19 38.24 -30.15
C ASN A 398 4.97 38.25 -29.22
N ILE A 399 4.54 37.06 -28.83
CA ILE A 399 3.39 36.86 -27.95
C ILE A 399 3.91 36.26 -26.64
N HIS A 400 3.54 36.86 -25.53
CA HIS A 400 3.74 36.26 -24.20
C HIS A 400 2.52 35.41 -23.82
N LEU A 401 2.76 34.19 -23.37
CA LEU A 401 1.73 33.31 -22.84
C LEU A 401 1.78 33.35 -21.32
N HIS A 402 0.81 34.01 -20.70
CA HIS A 402 0.67 34.10 -19.26
C HIS A 402 -0.42 33.14 -18.78
N ARG A 403 -0.12 32.29 -17.81
CA ARG A 403 -1.13 31.41 -17.21
C ARG A 403 -2.23 32.23 -16.54
N MET A 404 -3.49 31.92 -16.83
CA MET A 404 -4.63 32.57 -16.18
C MET A 404 -4.76 32.13 -14.72
N LEU A 405 -5.15 33.06 -13.85
CA LEU A 405 -5.38 32.82 -12.42
C LEU A 405 -6.87 32.73 -12.04
N GLN A 406 -7.74 33.03 -13.00
CA GLN A 406 -9.18 32.97 -12.83
C GLN A 406 -9.86 32.40 -14.08
N THR A 407 -11.08 31.91 -13.88
CA THR A 407 -11.90 31.35 -14.96
C THR A 407 -12.38 32.41 -15.95
N TRP A 408 -12.67 31.98 -17.17
CA TRP A 408 -13.31 32.76 -18.23
C TRP A 408 -14.12 31.84 -19.16
N THR A 409 -14.94 32.44 -20.01
CA THR A 409 -15.77 31.76 -21.01
C THR A 409 -15.45 32.30 -22.40
N GLU A 410 -15.71 31.55 -23.46
CA GLU A 410 -15.45 31.95 -24.85
C GLU A 410 -16.12 33.29 -25.24
N SER A 411 -17.23 33.64 -24.58
CA SER A 411 -17.89 34.95 -24.72
C SER A 411 -17.26 36.09 -23.90
N ALA A 412 -16.07 35.91 -23.32
CA ALA A 412 -15.41 36.92 -22.52
C ALA A 412 -15.09 38.16 -23.39
N THR A 413 -15.19 39.32 -22.78
CA THR A 413 -14.90 40.61 -23.41
C THR A 413 -13.85 41.36 -22.61
N TRP A 414 -13.37 42.49 -23.12
CA TRP A 414 -12.42 43.35 -22.41
C TRP A 414 -12.92 43.72 -21.00
N ASN A 415 -14.20 44.07 -20.88
CA ASN A 415 -14.85 44.43 -19.62
C ASN A 415 -15.15 43.22 -18.70
N SER A 416 -15.00 41.97 -19.16
CA SER A 416 -15.07 40.80 -18.28
C SER A 416 -13.96 40.80 -17.23
N PHE A 417 -12.88 41.55 -17.46
CA PHE A 417 -11.69 41.61 -16.60
C PHE A 417 -11.51 42.99 -15.96
N ALA A 418 -12.60 43.65 -15.55
CA ALA A 418 -12.56 45.00 -14.97
C ALA A 418 -12.66 45.05 -13.44
N ALA A 419 -12.55 43.89 -12.76
CA ALA A 419 -12.84 43.76 -11.33
C ALA A 419 -11.86 44.51 -10.41
N ASP A 420 -10.64 44.77 -10.87
CA ASP A 420 -9.57 45.51 -10.19
C ASP A 420 -9.59 47.03 -10.50
N GLY A 421 -10.56 47.49 -11.30
CA GLY A 421 -10.66 48.88 -11.76
C GLY A 421 -9.95 49.17 -13.09
N THR A 422 -9.25 48.21 -13.68
CA THR A 422 -8.59 48.31 -14.99
C THR A 422 -9.07 47.19 -15.91
N ALA A 423 -9.89 47.51 -16.91
CA ALA A 423 -10.39 46.50 -17.84
C ALA A 423 -9.28 45.92 -18.75
N GLY A 424 -9.42 44.64 -19.14
CA GLY A 424 -8.41 43.86 -19.86
C GLY A 424 -7.50 43.05 -18.92
N ILE A 425 -6.77 42.07 -19.44
CA ILE A 425 -5.96 41.16 -18.63
C ILE A 425 -4.63 41.82 -18.25
N GLN A 426 -4.31 41.84 -16.96
CA GLN A 426 -3.05 42.34 -16.42
C GLN A 426 -2.16 41.20 -15.88
N PRO A 427 -0.88 41.12 -16.28
CA PRO A 427 0.10 40.27 -15.62
C PRO A 427 0.25 40.65 -14.14
N GLY A 428 0.10 39.67 -13.25
CA GLY A 428 0.16 39.83 -11.80
C GLY A 428 -1.19 40.03 -11.11
N SER A 429 -2.28 40.21 -11.87
CA SER A 429 -3.66 40.28 -11.34
C SER A 429 -4.49 39.13 -11.90
N GLU A 430 -4.94 39.21 -13.16
CA GLU A 430 -5.81 38.19 -13.77
C GLU A 430 -5.03 36.99 -14.34
N ALA A 431 -3.75 37.21 -14.64
CA ALA A 431 -2.81 36.20 -15.11
C ALA A 431 -1.48 36.28 -14.33
N LEU A 432 -0.64 35.25 -14.41
CA LEU A 432 0.69 35.28 -13.79
C LEU A 432 1.53 36.47 -14.27
N ALA A 433 2.34 37.03 -13.37
CA ALA A 433 3.23 38.16 -13.69
C ALA A 433 4.31 37.79 -14.73
N LEU A 434 4.88 36.59 -14.63
CA LEU A 434 5.84 36.06 -15.60
C LEU A 434 5.12 35.15 -16.61
N PRO A 435 5.51 35.20 -17.90
CA PRO A 435 4.96 34.29 -18.89
C PRO A 435 5.50 32.88 -18.69
N ASP A 436 4.67 31.88 -18.97
CA ASP A 436 5.09 30.48 -19.06
C ASP A 436 5.99 30.27 -20.29
N ALA A 437 5.71 31.00 -21.38
CA ALA A 437 6.47 30.92 -22.62
C ALA A 437 6.31 32.19 -23.49
N THR A 438 7.22 32.36 -24.45
CA THR A 438 7.16 33.40 -25.48
C THR A 438 7.12 32.77 -26.86
N ALA A 439 6.08 33.06 -27.64
CA ALA A 439 5.96 32.61 -29.02
C ALA A 439 6.51 33.66 -30.00
N SER A 440 7.44 33.24 -30.86
CA SER A 440 8.03 34.10 -31.90
C SER A 440 7.08 34.26 -33.08
N ALA A 441 6.74 35.51 -33.43
CA ALA A 441 5.79 35.82 -34.51
C ALA A 441 6.43 36.51 -35.74
N GLY A 442 7.74 36.36 -35.92
CA GLY A 442 8.49 37.00 -37.01
C GLY A 442 8.29 36.39 -38.41
N SER A 443 7.54 35.28 -38.54
CA SER A 443 7.21 34.64 -39.81
C SER A 443 5.81 34.02 -39.77
N THR A 444 5.08 34.06 -40.89
CA THR A 444 3.80 33.34 -41.02
C THR A 444 4.02 31.83 -41.01
N GLY A 445 3.08 31.07 -40.43
CA GLY A 445 3.16 29.62 -40.33
C GLY A 445 3.04 29.13 -38.88
N TRP A 446 3.46 27.89 -38.64
CA TRP A 446 3.40 27.30 -37.30
C TRP A 446 4.52 27.81 -36.40
N VAL A 447 4.15 28.32 -35.24
CA VAL A 447 5.05 28.51 -34.09
C VAL A 447 4.68 27.49 -33.02
N SER A 448 5.67 26.91 -32.35
CA SER A 448 5.44 26.00 -31.23
C SER A 448 6.22 26.47 -30.01
N VAL A 449 5.56 26.44 -28.85
CA VAL A 449 6.15 26.83 -27.56
C VAL A 449 6.00 25.70 -26.56
N ASP A 450 6.99 25.57 -25.68
CA ASP A 450 6.95 24.61 -24.57
C ASP A 450 6.00 25.14 -23.48
N VAL A 451 5.02 24.33 -23.10
CA VAL A 451 4.04 24.63 -22.05
C VAL A 451 4.00 23.54 -20.99
N THR A 452 5.06 22.72 -20.90
CA THR A 452 5.16 21.57 -19.98
C THR A 452 4.94 21.98 -18.52
N ALA A 453 5.50 23.12 -18.11
CA ALA A 453 5.37 23.63 -16.74
C ALA A 453 3.92 23.96 -16.37
N ALA A 454 3.14 24.51 -17.30
CA ALA A 454 1.74 24.87 -17.09
C ALA A 454 0.86 23.64 -16.87
N LEU A 455 0.94 22.65 -17.76
CA LEU A 455 0.17 21.41 -17.62
C LEU A 455 0.58 20.62 -16.37
N THR A 456 1.88 20.59 -16.07
CA THR A 456 2.39 19.94 -14.85
C THR A 456 1.79 20.62 -13.62
N ALA A 457 1.80 21.95 -13.55
CA ALA A 457 1.23 22.69 -12.44
C ALA A 457 -0.29 22.44 -12.27
N TRP A 458 -1.06 22.41 -13.36
CA TRP A 458 -2.50 22.07 -13.28
C TRP A 458 -2.73 20.64 -12.78
N GLN A 459 -1.93 19.68 -13.24
CA GLN A 459 -2.01 18.29 -12.77
C GLN A 459 -1.63 18.17 -11.29
N GLN A 460 -0.61 18.90 -10.83
CA GLN A 460 -0.18 18.90 -9.43
C GLN A 460 -1.22 19.57 -8.51
N ALA A 461 -1.86 20.65 -8.96
CA ALA A 461 -2.94 21.29 -8.21
C ALA A 461 -4.09 20.31 -7.93
N TRP A 462 -4.40 19.44 -8.88
CA TRP A 462 -5.34 18.34 -8.64
C TRP A 462 -4.79 17.33 -7.60
N ARG A 463 -3.55 16.87 -7.77
CA ARG A 463 -2.94 15.90 -6.85
C ARG A 463 -2.86 16.39 -5.40
N ALA A 464 -2.71 17.70 -5.20
CA ALA A 464 -2.71 18.33 -3.88
C ALA A 464 -4.09 18.26 -3.19
N ASN A 465 -5.19 18.21 -3.94
CA ASN A 465 -6.54 18.09 -3.37
C ASN A 465 -7.48 17.15 -4.17
N PRO A 466 -7.43 15.83 -3.86
CA PRO A 466 -8.27 14.68 -4.21
C PRO A 466 -9.74 14.74 -4.58
N THR A 467 -10.40 15.89 -4.49
CA THR A 467 -11.87 15.97 -4.61
C THR A 467 -12.33 16.88 -5.74
N GLY A 468 -13.20 16.38 -6.64
CA GLY A 468 -13.85 17.18 -7.67
C GLY A 468 -13.38 16.90 -9.10
N ASP A 469 -13.55 17.88 -10.00
CA ASP A 469 -13.14 17.78 -11.41
C ASP A 469 -11.61 17.96 -11.53
N PRO A 470 -10.87 16.99 -12.10
CA PRO A 470 -9.42 17.09 -12.28
C PRO A 470 -8.96 18.24 -13.19
N ASN A 471 -9.89 18.89 -13.91
CA ASN A 471 -9.61 20.02 -14.80
C ASN A 471 -9.85 21.38 -14.14
N GLN A 472 -10.28 21.42 -12.87
CA GLN A 472 -10.71 22.66 -12.20
C GLN A 472 -9.60 23.71 -12.07
N ALA A 473 -8.32 23.32 -12.06
CA ALA A 473 -7.18 24.23 -12.00
C ALA A 473 -6.75 24.81 -13.37
N ASN A 474 -7.29 24.27 -14.46
CA ASN A 474 -6.93 24.69 -15.82
C ASN A 474 -7.80 25.87 -16.26
N PHE A 475 -7.21 27.07 -16.26
CA PHE A 475 -7.82 28.28 -16.79
C PHE A 475 -7.21 28.73 -18.12
N GLY A 476 -6.30 27.95 -18.71
CA GLY A 476 -5.63 28.30 -19.96
C GLY A 476 -4.65 29.47 -19.83
N TRP A 477 -4.43 30.16 -20.96
CA TRP A 477 -3.46 31.23 -21.10
C TRP A 477 -4.08 32.51 -21.64
N ALA A 478 -3.55 33.65 -21.18
CA ALA A 478 -3.64 34.93 -21.84
C ALA A 478 -2.47 35.10 -22.82
N LEU A 479 -2.78 35.52 -24.03
CA LEU A 479 -1.84 35.82 -25.11
C LEU A 479 -1.69 37.34 -25.17
N LEU A 480 -0.58 37.83 -24.62
CA LEU A 480 -0.35 39.26 -24.44
C LEU A 480 0.71 39.78 -25.42
N PRO A 481 0.52 40.99 -25.97
CA PRO A 481 1.45 41.57 -26.93
C PRO A 481 2.77 42.00 -26.26
N THR A 482 3.90 41.81 -26.94
CA THR A 482 5.18 42.40 -26.52
C THR A 482 5.46 43.77 -27.14
N GLY A 483 4.54 44.30 -27.93
CA GLY A 483 4.66 45.59 -28.62
C GLY A 483 3.43 45.91 -29.47
N ASN A 484 3.55 46.91 -30.34
CA ASN A 484 2.43 47.53 -31.06
C ASN A 484 2.32 47.09 -32.54
N ASP A 485 3.04 46.06 -32.94
CA ASP A 485 2.92 45.46 -34.27
C ASP A 485 2.03 44.22 -34.20
N SER A 486 0.86 44.32 -34.82
CA SER A 486 -0.22 43.33 -34.79
C SER A 486 0.24 41.92 -35.22
N THR A 487 0.10 40.95 -34.32
CA THR A 487 0.18 39.52 -34.66
C THR A 487 -1.23 38.93 -34.74
N ILE A 488 -1.51 38.12 -35.77
CA ILE A 488 -2.80 37.44 -35.93
C ILE A 488 -2.60 35.92 -36.00
N LEU A 489 -3.39 35.18 -35.23
CA LEU A 489 -3.41 33.73 -35.18
C LEU A 489 -4.71 33.15 -35.75
N ASP A 490 -4.67 31.93 -36.26
CA ASP A 490 -5.88 31.12 -36.46
C ASP A 490 -6.48 30.73 -35.09
N SER A 491 -7.80 30.89 -34.96
CA SER A 491 -8.62 30.49 -33.79
C SER A 491 -9.08 29.03 -33.87
N SER A 492 -9.83 28.57 -32.87
CA SER A 492 -10.57 27.32 -32.88
C SER A 492 -11.69 27.30 -33.94
N GLU A 493 -12.18 28.46 -34.39
CA GLU A 493 -13.22 28.61 -35.40
C GLU A 493 -12.65 28.67 -36.83
N ALA A 494 -11.32 28.63 -36.99
CA ALA A 494 -10.69 28.65 -38.30
C ALA A 494 -11.35 27.62 -39.24
N THR A 495 -11.65 28.05 -40.47
CA THR A 495 -12.42 27.27 -41.45
C THR A 495 -11.76 25.94 -41.79
N THR A 496 -10.43 25.90 -41.78
CA THR A 496 -9.65 24.67 -41.97
C THR A 496 -9.27 24.11 -40.61
N ALA A 497 -9.85 22.97 -40.22
CA ALA A 497 -9.60 22.35 -38.91
C ALA A 497 -8.10 22.09 -38.61
N ALA A 498 -7.32 21.74 -39.64
CA ALA A 498 -5.89 21.52 -39.49
C ALA A 498 -5.09 22.76 -39.07
N ASN A 499 -5.64 23.97 -39.28
CA ASN A 499 -4.98 25.24 -38.96
C ASN A 499 -5.24 25.73 -37.51
N ARG A 500 -6.19 25.12 -36.81
CA ARG A 500 -6.62 25.51 -35.45
C ARG A 500 -5.52 25.26 -34.42
N PRO A 501 -5.54 25.94 -33.26
CA PRO A 501 -4.59 25.69 -32.17
C PRO A 501 -4.50 24.21 -31.81
N LYS A 502 -3.26 23.73 -31.60
CA LYS A 502 -2.97 22.32 -31.34
C LYS A 502 -2.09 22.16 -30.12
N LEU A 503 -2.50 21.35 -29.16
CA LEU A 503 -1.70 20.97 -28.00
C LEU A 503 -1.22 19.52 -28.16
N THR A 504 0.09 19.32 -28.13
CA THR A 504 0.71 17.98 -28.22
C THR A 504 1.36 17.66 -26.89
N VAL A 505 0.95 16.57 -26.25
CA VAL A 505 1.43 16.17 -24.92
C VAL A 505 2.00 14.76 -25.01
N ASN A 506 3.26 14.62 -24.61
CA ASN A 506 3.88 13.32 -24.40
C ASN A 506 3.86 13.02 -22.90
N TYR A 507 3.32 11.87 -22.51
CA TYR A 507 3.25 11.44 -21.12
C TYR A 507 3.57 9.96 -21.00
N THR A 508 3.97 9.54 -19.81
CA THR A 508 4.11 8.13 -19.43
C THR A 508 3.04 7.81 -18.40
N THR A 509 2.29 6.74 -18.59
CA THR A 509 1.39 6.24 -17.53
C THR A 509 2.21 5.48 -16.51
N GLY A 510 1.95 5.73 -15.22
CA GLY A 510 2.47 4.89 -14.16
C GLY A 510 1.96 3.46 -14.26
N GLY A 511 2.55 2.58 -13.44
CA GLY A 511 2.02 1.28 -13.06
C GLY A 511 0.51 1.17 -13.11
N GLN A 512 -0.02 0.18 -13.81
CA GLN A 512 -1.39 -0.27 -13.57
C GLN A 512 -1.31 -1.68 -13.00
N PRO A 513 -2.05 -2.00 -11.93
CA PRO A 513 -2.12 -3.35 -11.42
C PRO A 513 -2.62 -4.30 -12.52
N THR A 514 -2.11 -5.53 -12.51
CA THR A 514 -2.46 -6.55 -13.50
C THR A 514 -3.25 -7.74 -12.92
N PRO A 515 -4.34 -7.51 -12.13
CA PRO A 515 -5.05 -8.61 -11.49
C PRO A 515 -5.60 -9.56 -12.55
N GLY A 516 -5.26 -10.84 -12.42
CA GLY A 516 -5.67 -11.90 -13.33
C GLY A 516 -5.02 -11.90 -14.72
N ALA A 517 -3.98 -11.10 -14.91
CA ALA A 517 -3.09 -11.16 -16.06
C ALA A 517 -1.67 -11.53 -15.60
N LEU A 518 -0.75 -11.68 -16.56
CA LEU A 518 0.67 -11.77 -16.25
C LEU A 518 1.13 -10.44 -15.64
N ASN A 519 1.92 -10.51 -14.58
CA ASN A 519 2.51 -9.33 -13.94
C ASN A 519 3.17 -8.45 -14.99
N SER A 520 2.86 -7.16 -14.95
CA SER A 520 3.49 -6.18 -15.82
C SER A 520 4.99 -6.08 -15.58
N ALA A 521 5.44 -6.26 -14.34
CA ALA A 521 6.84 -6.31 -13.97
C ALA A 521 7.53 -7.64 -14.34
N TYR A 522 6.82 -8.57 -15.00
CA TYR A 522 7.37 -9.88 -15.36
C TYR A 522 8.59 -9.74 -16.26
N ALA A 523 9.68 -10.40 -15.86
CA ALA A 523 10.90 -10.49 -16.63
C ALA A 523 11.18 -11.97 -16.92
N ALA A 524 11.21 -12.34 -18.20
CA ALA A 524 11.52 -13.73 -18.61
C ALA A 524 12.95 -14.14 -18.21
N ASN A 525 13.87 -13.18 -18.19
CA ASN A 525 15.15 -13.29 -17.51
C ASN A 525 15.10 -12.34 -16.30
N ALA A 526 14.94 -12.89 -15.10
CA ALA A 526 14.84 -12.08 -13.90
C ALA A 526 16.21 -11.43 -13.62
N PRO A 527 16.30 -10.10 -13.45
CA PRO A 527 17.57 -9.48 -13.13
C PRO A 527 18.02 -9.81 -11.70
N PRO A 528 19.32 -9.65 -11.38
CA PRO A 528 19.85 -9.96 -10.05
C PRO A 528 19.11 -9.27 -8.91
N GLN A 529 18.81 -10.03 -7.85
CA GLN A 529 18.14 -9.55 -6.65
C GLN A 529 19.19 -9.07 -5.63
N MET A 530 19.25 -7.76 -5.43
CA MET A 530 20.06 -7.09 -4.43
C MET A 530 19.27 -6.81 -3.15
N ARG A 531 19.92 -7.00 -1.99
CA ARG A 531 19.42 -6.73 -0.64
C ARG A 531 20.59 -6.59 0.33
N GLN A 532 20.31 -6.21 1.59
CA GLN A 532 21.34 -6.08 2.63
C GLN A 532 22.51 -5.20 2.16
N VAL A 533 22.18 -4.02 1.62
CA VAL A 533 23.19 -3.03 1.22
C VAL A 533 23.60 -2.29 2.48
N GLU A 534 24.89 -2.37 2.82
CA GLU A 534 25.45 -1.80 4.04
C GLU A 534 26.80 -1.15 3.75
N HIS A 535 27.17 -0.14 4.54
CA HIS A 535 28.51 0.42 4.56
C HIS A 535 29.08 0.43 5.98
N ASP A 536 30.38 0.20 6.10
CA ASP A 536 31.12 0.25 7.36
C ASP A 536 32.39 1.11 7.20
N PRO A 537 32.65 2.02 8.14
CA PRO A 537 31.83 2.39 9.30
C PRO A 537 30.56 3.16 8.92
N ASN A 538 29.50 3.06 9.73
CA ASN A 538 28.25 3.83 9.51
C ASN A 538 28.45 5.35 9.55
N THR A 539 29.39 5.83 10.36
CA THR A 539 29.77 7.25 10.48
C THR A 539 31.29 7.38 10.32
N PRO A 540 31.80 7.43 9.08
CA PRO A 540 33.23 7.49 8.81
C PRO A 540 33.86 8.80 9.27
N GLU A 541 35.05 8.71 9.87
CA GLU A 541 35.90 9.86 10.16
C GLU A 541 36.58 10.40 8.89
N PRO A 542 36.99 11.68 8.86
CA PRO A 542 37.74 12.24 7.74
C PRO A 542 39.00 11.42 7.42
N GLY A 543 39.16 11.05 6.15
CA GLY A 543 40.26 10.21 5.68
C GLY A 543 40.16 8.72 6.00
N GLN A 544 39.04 8.23 6.55
CA GLN A 544 38.81 6.81 6.81
C GLN A 544 38.21 6.10 5.60
N ASP A 545 38.75 4.93 5.24
CA ASP A 545 38.18 4.05 4.20
C ASP A 545 36.77 3.60 4.57
N VAL A 546 35.92 3.39 3.55
CA VAL A 546 34.57 2.86 3.73
C VAL A 546 34.38 1.60 2.90
N THR A 547 33.98 0.53 3.56
CA THR A 547 33.65 -0.75 2.91
C THR A 547 32.16 -0.78 2.63
N VAL A 548 31.76 -1.02 1.40
CA VAL A 548 30.35 -1.19 1.00
C VAL A 548 30.13 -2.64 0.60
N THR A 549 29.07 -3.23 1.12
CA THR A 549 28.67 -4.62 0.86
C THR A 549 27.24 -4.69 0.33
N VAL A 550 26.96 -5.71 -0.48
CA VAL A 550 25.60 -6.02 -0.93
C VAL A 550 25.44 -7.52 -1.13
N LYS A 551 24.31 -8.07 -0.69
CA LYS A 551 23.94 -9.44 -1.02
C LYS A 551 23.25 -9.50 -2.37
N VAL A 552 23.85 -10.21 -3.33
CA VAL A 552 23.33 -10.35 -4.69
C VAL A 552 23.07 -11.82 -4.98
N THR A 553 21.86 -12.14 -5.40
CA THR A 553 21.50 -13.49 -5.88
C THR A 553 20.84 -13.40 -7.24
N ASP A 554 21.03 -14.44 -8.05
CA ASP A 554 20.37 -14.57 -9.33
C ASP A 554 20.29 -16.06 -9.72
N PRO A 555 19.13 -16.59 -10.17
CA PRO A 555 19.01 -17.98 -10.60
C PRO A 555 19.95 -18.38 -11.75
N ASP A 556 20.30 -17.44 -12.62
CA ASP A 556 21.18 -17.63 -13.77
C ASP A 556 22.64 -17.24 -13.48
N GLY A 557 22.93 -16.90 -12.22
CA GLY A 557 24.26 -16.55 -11.72
C GLY A 557 24.62 -15.09 -11.96
N VAL A 558 25.42 -14.53 -11.05
CA VAL A 558 25.85 -13.13 -11.09
C VAL A 558 27.18 -13.02 -11.83
N SER A 559 27.19 -12.26 -12.93
CA SER A 559 28.37 -12.06 -13.79
C SER A 559 29.25 -10.91 -13.31
N SER A 560 28.65 -9.80 -12.89
CA SER A 560 29.40 -8.64 -12.37
C SER A 560 28.56 -7.79 -11.43
N VAL A 561 29.23 -7.18 -10.46
CA VAL A 561 28.64 -6.20 -9.54
C VAL A 561 29.56 -4.98 -9.50
N VAL A 562 28.99 -3.80 -9.73
CA VAL A 562 29.74 -2.54 -9.84
C VAL A 562 29.09 -1.50 -8.95
N LEU A 563 29.88 -0.94 -8.03
CA LEU A 563 29.50 0.21 -7.24
C LEU A 563 29.88 1.49 -7.98
N ALA A 564 28.96 2.45 -8.08
CA ALA A 564 29.24 3.79 -8.57
C ALA A 564 28.98 4.80 -7.43
N TYR A 565 29.96 5.64 -7.10
CA TYR A 565 29.83 6.64 -6.03
C TYR A 565 30.11 8.07 -6.51
N GLN A 566 29.43 9.03 -5.90
CA GLN A 566 29.56 10.47 -6.12
C GLN A 566 29.98 11.15 -4.82
N ARG A 567 31.00 12.01 -4.90
CA ARG A 567 31.46 12.85 -3.77
C ARG A 567 30.78 14.22 -3.85
N VAL A 568 30.05 14.61 -2.81
CA VAL A 568 29.42 15.93 -2.68
C VAL A 568 30.22 16.73 -1.64
N ASN A 569 31.02 17.67 -2.12
CA ASN A 569 31.95 18.42 -1.27
C ASN A 569 31.24 19.40 -0.33
N PRO A 570 31.79 19.65 0.87
CA PRO A 570 31.26 20.65 1.79
C PRO A 570 31.11 22.01 1.10
N GLY A 571 29.90 22.59 1.16
CA GLY A 571 29.58 23.89 0.54
C GLY A 571 29.20 23.85 -0.95
N ASP A 572 29.30 22.69 -1.62
CA ASP A 572 28.88 22.49 -3.01
C ASP A 572 27.82 21.38 -3.11
N TYR A 573 26.72 21.55 -2.37
CA TYR A 573 25.62 20.59 -2.37
C TYR A 573 25.00 20.45 -3.77
N ILE A 574 24.77 19.20 -4.18
CA ILE A 574 24.17 18.83 -5.47
C ILE A 574 22.76 18.28 -5.19
N PRO A 575 21.68 19.06 -5.36
CA PRO A 575 20.32 18.54 -5.22
C PRO A 575 19.92 17.65 -6.40
N LEU A 576 18.87 16.84 -6.23
CA LEU A 576 18.37 15.94 -7.27
C LEU A 576 18.01 16.64 -8.59
N SER A 577 17.52 17.89 -8.50
CA SER A 577 17.16 18.72 -9.65
C SER A 577 18.36 19.29 -10.42
N ASP A 578 19.58 19.16 -9.89
CA ASP A 578 20.80 19.64 -10.54
C ASP A 578 21.29 18.62 -11.59
N ALA A 579 21.56 19.09 -12.81
CA ALA A 579 22.06 18.23 -13.90
C ALA A 579 23.37 17.51 -13.55
N ARG A 580 24.16 18.05 -12.61
CA ARG A 580 25.39 17.41 -12.10
C ARG A 580 25.11 16.07 -11.39
N TYR A 581 23.92 15.89 -10.80
CA TYR A 581 23.55 14.63 -10.15
C TYR A 581 23.58 13.47 -11.15
N ASN A 582 22.97 13.64 -12.33
CA ASN A 582 22.85 12.59 -13.35
C ASN A 582 24.07 12.48 -14.29
N ASN A 583 25.04 13.40 -14.21
CA ASN A 583 26.20 13.39 -15.09
C ASN A 583 27.13 12.20 -14.76
N PRO A 584 27.34 11.23 -15.67
CA PRO A 584 28.19 10.06 -15.42
C PRO A 584 29.63 10.42 -15.05
N ALA A 585 30.14 11.58 -15.49
CA ALA A 585 31.49 12.05 -15.14
C ALA A 585 31.67 12.36 -13.65
N ASN A 586 30.56 12.54 -12.91
CA ASN A 586 30.56 12.80 -11.48
C ASN A 586 30.41 11.51 -10.64
N TRP A 587 30.38 10.34 -11.29
CA TRP A 587 30.28 9.04 -10.62
C TRP A 587 31.53 8.22 -10.91
N THR A 588 32.25 7.85 -9.85
CA THR A 588 33.41 6.96 -9.93
C THR A 588 32.96 5.52 -9.74
N THR A 589 33.47 4.59 -10.54
CA THR A 589 33.06 3.17 -10.50
C THR A 589 34.13 2.29 -9.87
N LEU A 590 33.69 1.31 -9.07
CA LEU A 590 34.49 0.27 -8.43
C LEU A 590 33.83 -1.09 -8.70
N VAL A 591 34.65 -2.09 -9.02
CA VAL A 591 34.18 -3.48 -9.11
C VAL A 591 34.01 -4.02 -7.69
N MET A 592 32.86 -4.61 -7.40
CA MET A 592 32.60 -5.33 -6.16
C MET A 592 32.95 -6.82 -6.34
N ARG A 593 33.54 -7.44 -5.32
CA ARG A 593 34.09 -8.81 -5.37
C ARG A 593 33.48 -9.70 -4.27
N ASP A 594 33.34 -10.97 -4.59
CA ASP A 594 32.93 -12.08 -3.69
C ASP A 594 33.99 -13.19 -3.80
N ASP A 595 35.25 -12.81 -3.61
CA ASP A 595 36.44 -13.66 -3.83
C ASP A 595 37.34 -13.82 -2.59
N GLY A 596 36.89 -13.34 -1.43
CA GLY A 596 37.62 -13.33 -0.16
C GLY A 596 38.78 -12.33 -0.15
N THR A 597 38.79 -11.35 -1.06
CA THR A 597 39.83 -10.32 -1.16
C THR A 597 39.23 -8.91 -1.25
N GLY A 598 40.07 -7.88 -1.11
CA GLY A 598 39.64 -6.49 -1.37
C GLY A 598 38.53 -5.98 -0.44
N GLY A 599 38.51 -6.45 0.81
CA GLY A 599 37.48 -6.13 1.81
C GLY A 599 36.43 -7.23 1.98
N ASP A 600 36.29 -8.14 1.01
CA ASP A 600 35.38 -9.28 1.12
C ASP A 600 35.90 -10.31 2.13
N ARG A 601 34.99 -10.79 3.00
CA ARG A 601 35.32 -11.66 4.13
C ARG A 601 35.29 -13.14 3.77
N TYR A 602 34.36 -13.56 2.91
CA TYR A 602 34.14 -14.96 2.58
C TYR A 602 33.84 -15.13 1.09
N ALA A 603 34.73 -15.81 0.37
CA ALA A 603 34.53 -16.06 -1.06
C ALA A 603 33.31 -16.96 -1.34
N GLY A 604 32.48 -16.53 -2.28
CA GLY A 604 31.36 -17.29 -2.82
C GLY A 604 30.13 -17.37 -1.91
N ASP A 605 29.94 -16.42 -0.99
CA ASP A 605 28.77 -16.38 -0.10
C ASP A 605 27.63 -15.49 -0.64
N GLY A 606 27.83 -14.88 -1.82
CA GLY A 606 26.89 -13.98 -2.48
C GLY A 606 26.93 -12.55 -1.94
N VAL A 607 27.87 -12.22 -1.06
CA VAL A 607 28.10 -10.86 -0.57
C VAL A 607 29.23 -10.24 -1.37
N TYR A 608 28.88 -9.26 -2.20
CA TYR A 608 29.85 -8.53 -2.99
C TYR A 608 30.32 -7.30 -2.23
N THR A 609 31.63 -7.07 -2.22
CA THR A 609 32.28 -6.02 -1.43
C THR A 609 33.13 -5.10 -2.29
N ALA A 610 33.09 -3.79 -2.03
CA ALA A 610 34.06 -2.83 -2.54
C ALA A 610 34.50 -1.84 -1.44
N VAL A 611 35.76 -1.44 -1.49
CA VAL A 611 36.32 -0.44 -0.57
C VAL A 611 36.47 0.89 -1.31
N ILE A 612 35.76 1.91 -0.84
CA ILE A 612 35.97 3.31 -1.26
C ILE A 612 37.18 3.82 -0.48
N ALA A 613 38.34 3.78 -1.12
CA ALA A 613 39.59 4.26 -0.55
C ALA A 613 39.53 5.76 -0.26
N ALA A 614 40.13 6.14 0.86
CA ALA A 614 40.09 7.47 1.41
C ALA A 614 41.44 7.90 1.98
N ASP A 615 41.65 9.20 1.95
CA ASP A 615 42.72 9.90 2.63
C ASP A 615 42.19 11.28 3.06
N ALA A 616 43.04 12.05 3.74
CA ALA A 616 42.68 13.41 4.20
C ALA A 616 42.32 14.39 3.07
N ALA A 617 42.57 14.05 1.80
CA ALA A 617 42.23 14.87 0.64
C ALA A 617 40.94 14.43 -0.08
N THR A 618 40.44 13.22 0.21
CA THR A 618 39.33 12.61 -0.55
C THR A 618 38.08 12.42 0.29
N ASN A 619 38.18 11.96 1.55
CA ASN A 619 37.06 11.93 2.52
C ASN A 619 37.18 13.14 3.45
N LEU A 620 36.55 14.24 3.07
CA LEU A 620 36.61 15.49 3.83
C LEU A 620 35.59 15.47 4.97
N ASP A 621 35.89 16.17 6.06
CA ASP A 621 34.88 16.44 7.08
C ASP A 621 33.66 17.14 6.46
N ARG A 622 32.46 16.70 6.85
CA ARG A 622 31.17 17.17 6.35
C ARG A 622 30.86 16.87 4.89
N GLN A 623 31.53 15.87 4.32
CA GLN A 623 31.29 15.43 2.95
C GLN A 623 30.18 14.39 2.89
N LEU A 624 29.26 14.56 1.94
CA LEU A 624 28.25 13.58 1.63
C LEU A 624 28.76 12.67 0.50
N ILE A 625 28.68 11.36 0.70
CA ILE A 625 28.99 10.38 -0.34
C ILE A 625 27.71 9.64 -0.70
N ARG A 626 27.39 9.62 -2.00
CA ARG A 626 26.26 8.89 -2.55
C ARG A 626 26.75 7.70 -3.33
N TYR A 627 26.03 6.60 -3.32
CA TYR A 627 26.40 5.43 -4.12
C TYR A 627 25.19 4.66 -4.62
N ARG A 628 25.40 3.95 -5.72
CA ARG A 628 24.46 3.03 -6.37
C ARG A 628 25.21 1.78 -6.81
N ILE A 629 24.52 0.66 -6.88
CA ILE A 629 25.14 -0.64 -7.19
C ILE A 629 24.44 -1.24 -8.39
N THR A 630 25.17 -1.58 -9.44
CA THR A 630 24.64 -2.25 -10.61
C THR A 630 25.12 -3.71 -10.63
N ALA A 631 24.18 -4.64 -10.67
CA ALA A 631 24.45 -6.07 -10.83
C ALA A 631 24.00 -6.53 -12.22
N THR A 632 24.78 -7.41 -12.85
CA THR A 632 24.48 -8.01 -14.15
C THR A 632 24.63 -9.52 -14.06
N ASP A 633 23.65 -10.26 -14.59
CA ASP A 633 23.66 -11.73 -14.61
C ASP A 633 24.49 -12.31 -15.78
N GLY A 634 24.55 -13.65 -15.85
CA GLY A 634 25.24 -14.39 -16.92
C GLY A 634 24.58 -14.30 -18.31
N LEU A 635 23.31 -13.88 -18.39
CA LEU A 635 22.52 -13.77 -19.63
C LEU A 635 22.40 -12.32 -20.14
N GLY A 636 22.95 -11.36 -19.40
CA GLY A 636 23.01 -9.94 -19.72
C GLY A 636 21.89 -9.07 -19.13
N ALA A 637 20.98 -9.57 -18.28
CA ALA A 637 20.07 -8.66 -17.58
C ALA A 637 20.82 -7.91 -16.46
N SER A 638 20.51 -6.63 -16.34
CA SER A 638 21.21 -5.71 -15.46
C SER A 638 20.21 -4.83 -14.72
N VAL A 639 20.47 -4.58 -13.45
CA VAL A 639 19.65 -3.71 -12.60
C VAL A 639 20.51 -2.93 -11.62
N THR A 640 20.08 -1.71 -11.31
CA THR A 640 20.74 -0.82 -10.35
C THR A 640 19.92 -0.72 -9.06
N ALA A 641 20.59 -0.78 -7.92
CA ALA A 641 20.06 -0.52 -6.57
C ALA A 641 20.52 0.86 -6.05
N PRO A 642 19.65 1.63 -5.36
CA PRO A 642 18.22 1.36 -5.14
C PRO A 642 17.46 1.21 -6.46
N TYR A 643 16.41 0.38 -6.45
CA TYR A 643 15.67 0.07 -7.66
C TYR A 643 14.94 1.31 -8.18
N ALA A 644 14.57 1.29 -9.47
CA ALA A 644 13.97 2.45 -10.13
C ALA A 644 12.60 2.86 -9.54
N ASP A 645 11.96 1.97 -8.78
CA ASP A 645 10.72 2.16 -8.04
C ASP A 645 10.95 2.50 -6.55
N ASP A 646 12.19 2.77 -6.15
CA ASP A 646 12.52 3.40 -4.88
C ASP A 646 12.51 4.94 -5.02
N SER A 647 11.84 5.62 -4.10
CA SER A 647 11.74 7.09 -4.10
C SER A 647 13.08 7.79 -3.81
N GLN A 648 14.05 7.08 -3.19
CA GLN A 648 15.41 7.55 -3.00
C GLN A 648 16.35 6.87 -4.03
N PRO A 649 16.82 7.59 -5.06
CA PRO A 649 17.56 7.00 -6.18
C PRO A 649 19.02 6.62 -5.89
N ASN A 650 19.48 6.73 -4.64
CA ASN A 650 20.82 6.37 -4.20
C ASN A 650 20.84 5.98 -2.71
N PHE A 651 21.86 5.22 -2.32
CA PHE A 651 22.29 5.13 -0.93
C PHE A 651 23.25 6.27 -0.63
N ALA A 652 23.48 6.56 0.65
CA ALA A 652 24.43 7.59 1.04
C ALA A 652 25.00 7.37 2.45
N TYR A 653 26.18 7.94 2.68
CA TYR A 653 26.79 8.09 3.99
C TYR A 653 27.41 9.47 4.15
N TYR A 654 27.58 9.89 5.40
CA TYR A 654 28.10 11.21 5.74
C TYR A 654 29.40 11.08 6.52
N VAL A 655 30.45 11.75 6.03
CA VAL A 655 31.75 11.81 6.71
C VAL A 655 31.68 12.87 7.78
N SER A 656 31.89 12.49 9.03
CA SER A 656 31.83 13.39 10.19
C SER A 656 33.03 13.19 11.10
N GLY A 657 33.76 14.28 11.36
CA GLY A 657 34.76 14.36 12.43
C GLY A 657 34.16 14.66 13.80
N GLY A 658 32.83 14.59 13.94
CA GLY A 658 32.09 14.97 15.13
C GLY A 658 31.72 16.46 15.16
N LEU A 659 31.07 16.87 16.25
CA LEU A 659 30.71 18.27 16.45
C LEU A 659 31.97 19.12 16.66
N ALA A 660 32.06 20.22 15.92
CA ALA A 660 33.10 21.22 16.14
C ALA A 660 32.70 22.18 17.27
N ASP A 661 33.67 22.80 17.92
CA ASP A 661 33.44 23.90 18.85
C ASP A 661 32.59 25.00 18.17
N TYR A 662 31.50 25.40 18.82
CA TYR A 662 30.65 26.48 18.32
C TYR A 662 31.06 27.82 18.92
N ARG A 663 31.14 28.86 18.08
CA ARG A 663 31.43 30.23 18.51
C ARG A 663 30.32 31.18 18.08
N GLY A 664 29.54 31.67 19.05
CA GLY A 664 28.38 32.52 18.80
C GLY A 664 28.33 33.76 19.68
N ALA A 665 27.73 34.84 19.19
CA ALA A 665 27.38 36.03 19.97
C ALA A 665 25.98 36.47 19.58
N VAL A 666 25.17 36.93 20.54
CA VAL A 666 23.81 37.45 20.28
C VAL A 666 23.87 38.66 19.33
N GLN A 667 24.93 39.46 19.44
CA GLN A 667 25.24 40.56 18.52
C GLN A 667 26.72 40.48 18.10
N PRO A 668 27.06 39.78 17.00
CA PRO A 668 28.45 39.56 16.58
C PRO A 668 29.27 40.83 16.33
N SER A 669 28.59 41.95 16.08
CA SER A 669 29.18 43.28 15.88
C SER A 669 29.35 44.09 17.17
N ALA A 670 28.70 43.69 18.28
CA ALA A 670 28.66 44.44 19.54
C ALA A 670 29.09 43.63 20.77
N GLN A 671 29.23 42.31 20.64
CA GLN A 671 29.54 41.40 21.75
C GLN A 671 30.62 40.39 21.36
N PRO A 672 31.49 40.01 22.32
CA PRO A 672 32.45 38.94 22.11
C PRO A 672 31.74 37.60 21.88
N ARG A 673 32.30 36.78 20.99
CA ARG A 673 31.80 35.42 20.75
C ARG A 673 32.08 34.54 21.96
N LEU A 674 31.05 33.88 22.45
CA LEU A 674 31.11 32.80 23.43
C LEU A 674 31.55 31.53 22.71
N ASN A 675 32.43 30.77 23.35
CA ASN A 675 32.85 29.46 22.87
C ASN A 675 32.05 28.40 23.64
N TYR A 676 31.44 27.49 22.90
CA TYR A 676 30.81 26.29 23.40
C TYR A 676 31.63 25.12 22.87
N ASP A 677 32.22 24.34 23.78
CA ASP A 677 32.96 23.16 23.36
C ASP A 677 32.02 22.10 22.78
N ALA A 678 32.58 21.22 21.95
CA ALA A 678 31.82 20.13 21.33
C ALA A 678 31.07 19.24 22.35
N TYR A 679 31.61 19.09 23.57
CA TYR A 679 31.00 18.28 24.63
C TYR A 679 29.72 18.91 25.17
N ALA A 680 29.69 20.23 25.37
CA ALA A 680 28.51 20.96 25.80
C ALA A 680 27.39 20.94 24.75
N ILE A 681 27.73 20.83 23.46
CA ILE A 681 26.78 20.77 22.35
C ILE A 681 26.27 19.33 22.14
N GLY A 682 27.15 18.33 22.30
CA GLY A 682 26.83 16.92 22.08
C GLY A 682 25.85 16.31 23.09
N GLY A 683 25.46 17.04 24.13
CA GLY A 683 24.39 16.65 25.05
C GLY A 683 22.96 16.85 24.50
N VAL A 684 22.81 17.36 23.28
CA VAL A 684 21.52 17.60 22.61
C VAL A 684 21.48 16.84 21.28
N ALA A 685 20.30 16.36 20.89
CA ALA A 685 20.08 15.73 19.59
C ALA A 685 20.48 16.67 18.44
N GLY A 686 21.50 16.29 17.68
CA GLY A 686 22.02 17.07 16.55
C GLY A 686 21.36 16.66 15.24
N TYR A 687 20.82 17.64 14.51
CA TYR A 687 20.32 17.48 13.15
C TYR A 687 21.20 18.30 12.21
N GLU A 688 21.79 17.66 11.20
CA GLU A 688 22.58 18.34 10.18
C GLU A 688 21.83 18.38 8.86
N LEU A 689 21.52 19.59 8.37
CA LEU A 689 20.84 19.79 7.10
C LEU A 689 21.85 20.31 6.06
N LEU A 690 22.03 19.55 4.99
CA LEU A 690 22.80 19.96 3.82
C LEU A 690 21.83 20.42 2.73
N ALA A 691 21.94 21.68 2.34
CA ALA A 691 21.14 22.25 1.27
C ALA A 691 22.00 23.17 0.39
N ARG A 692 21.58 23.38 -0.85
CA ARG A 692 22.21 24.39 -1.71
C ARG A 692 21.93 25.75 -1.09
N ARG A 693 22.96 26.60 -1.01
CA ARG A 693 22.84 27.92 -0.37
C ARG A 693 21.69 28.74 -0.94
N GLN A 694 21.53 28.76 -2.26
CA GLN A 694 20.48 29.54 -2.92
C GLN A 694 19.10 28.98 -2.57
N ASP A 695 18.91 27.67 -2.68
CA ASP A 695 17.66 26.98 -2.32
C ASP A 695 17.24 27.27 -0.86
N TYR A 696 18.19 27.29 0.07
CA TYR A 696 17.93 27.65 1.47
C TYR A 696 17.52 29.12 1.62
N VAL A 697 18.21 30.05 0.95
CA VAL A 697 17.89 31.48 0.98
C VAL A 697 16.50 31.72 0.39
N ASP A 698 16.21 31.12 -0.76
CA ASP A 698 14.93 31.26 -1.46
C ASP A 698 13.76 30.70 -0.65
N ALA A 699 14.00 29.62 0.11
CA ALA A 699 13.02 29.07 1.04
C ALA A 699 12.77 29.96 2.27
N THR A 700 13.80 30.61 2.80
CA THR A 700 13.74 31.27 4.12
C THR A 700 13.60 32.78 4.09
N GLN A 701 13.78 33.42 2.93
CA GLN A 701 13.59 34.87 2.80
C GLN A 701 12.10 35.23 2.96
N ALA A 702 11.78 36.33 3.67
CA ALA A 702 10.39 36.76 3.83
C ALA A 702 9.94 37.57 2.59
N PRO A 703 8.72 37.34 2.07
CA PRO A 703 8.19 38.07 0.92
C PRO A 703 7.73 39.51 1.24
N TYR A 704 7.60 39.87 2.53
CA TYR A 704 7.04 41.15 3.00
C TYR A 704 8.02 41.96 3.87
N ARG A 705 7.81 43.28 3.93
CA ARG A 705 8.42 44.17 4.93
C ARG A 705 7.46 44.34 6.12
N TYR A 706 7.99 44.38 7.35
CA TYR A 706 7.22 44.71 8.56
C TYR A 706 6.27 45.91 8.35
N GLY A 707 4.98 45.69 8.59
CA GLY A 707 3.93 46.72 8.45
C GLY A 707 3.36 46.91 7.05
N GLN A 708 3.76 46.09 6.06
CA GLN A 708 3.26 46.13 4.68
C GLN A 708 3.03 44.70 4.14
N ALA A 709 2.07 43.98 4.72
CA ALA A 709 1.71 42.60 4.34
C ALA A 709 1.12 42.47 2.92
N ASP A 710 0.83 43.61 2.31
CA ASP A 710 0.19 43.83 1.02
C ASP A 710 1.20 44.21 -0.09
N GLN A 711 2.50 44.25 0.22
CA GLN A 711 3.57 44.49 -0.77
C GLN A 711 4.57 43.34 -0.83
N VAL A 712 4.37 42.45 -1.79
CA VAL A 712 5.32 41.41 -2.18
C VAL A 712 6.57 42.11 -2.75
N LEU A 713 7.74 41.88 -2.16
CA LEU A 713 9.00 42.44 -2.67
C LEU A 713 9.28 41.91 -4.09
N PRO A 714 9.81 42.73 -5.02
CA PRO A 714 10.31 42.23 -6.30
C PRO A 714 11.39 41.15 -6.06
N GLY A 715 11.13 39.91 -6.50
CA GLY A 715 11.97 38.74 -6.18
C GLY A 715 11.58 37.99 -4.89
N ALA A 716 10.34 38.16 -4.42
CA ALA A 716 9.81 37.54 -3.20
C ALA A 716 9.83 36.01 -3.19
N ALA A 717 10.08 35.48 -2.00
CA ALA A 717 10.19 34.07 -1.66
C ALA A 717 8.86 33.29 -1.74
N TYR A 718 8.99 31.97 -1.77
CA TYR A 718 7.90 31.01 -1.87
C TYR A 718 6.96 31.03 -0.65
N THR A 719 5.66 31.22 -0.92
CA THR A 719 4.58 31.19 0.08
C THR A 719 3.61 30.01 -0.09
N GLY A 720 3.94 29.06 -0.97
CA GLY A 720 3.07 27.92 -1.28
C GLY A 720 3.19 26.76 -0.29
N ASP A 721 2.36 25.74 -0.52
CA ASP A 721 2.29 24.53 0.28
C ASP A 721 3.12 23.34 -0.21
N ASP A 722 3.80 23.50 -1.33
CA ASP A 722 4.72 22.52 -1.90
C ASP A 722 6.10 22.56 -1.22
N TYR A 723 6.89 21.52 -1.48
CA TYR A 723 8.28 21.40 -1.02
C TYR A 723 9.20 21.42 -2.26
N PRO A 724 9.50 22.60 -2.83
CA PRO A 724 10.14 22.69 -4.15
C PRO A 724 11.66 22.46 -4.12
N TRP A 725 12.29 22.46 -2.96
CA TRP A 725 13.74 22.33 -2.81
C TRP A 725 14.15 21.01 -2.16
N TYR A 726 15.36 20.54 -2.48
CA TYR A 726 15.93 19.30 -1.96
C TYR A 726 17.08 19.59 -0.99
N ALA A 727 17.17 18.78 0.05
CA ALA A 727 18.22 18.76 1.05
C ALA A 727 18.57 17.31 1.43
N THR A 728 19.66 17.15 2.18
CA THR A 728 19.99 15.91 2.87
C THR A 728 19.92 16.20 4.37
N LEU A 729 19.18 15.38 5.11
CA LEU A 729 19.20 15.40 6.57
C LEU A 729 20.10 14.27 7.08
N VAL A 730 21.02 14.59 7.98
CA VAL A 730 21.82 13.61 8.71
C VAL A 730 21.41 13.64 10.18
N TYR A 731 21.02 12.48 10.70
CA TYR A 731 20.58 12.29 12.07
C TYR A 731 20.97 10.90 12.57
N ASP A 732 21.57 10.83 13.76
CA ASP A 732 22.00 9.56 14.40
C ASP A 732 22.87 8.68 13.48
N GLY A 733 23.78 9.30 12.71
CA GLY A 733 24.65 8.62 11.75
C GLY A 733 23.95 8.11 10.48
N LYS A 734 22.63 8.27 10.37
CA LYS A 734 21.84 7.91 9.19
C LYS A 734 21.66 9.12 8.26
N VAL A 735 21.72 8.85 6.96
CA VAL A 735 21.54 9.85 5.91
C VAL A 735 20.17 9.67 5.26
N TYR A 736 19.37 10.72 5.31
CA TYR A 736 18.10 10.85 4.59
C TYR A 736 18.34 11.82 3.44
N ASP A 737 18.51 11.28 2.23
CA ASP A 737 18.90 12.08 1.07
C ASP A 737 17.67 12.50 0.25
N HIS A 738 17.80 13.59 -0.50
CA HIS A 738 16.71 14.18 -1.29
C HIS A 738 15.42 14.45 -0.51
N VAL A 739 15.54 14.75 0.78
CA VAL A 739 14.45 15.27 1.61
C VAL A 739 14.01 16.60 1.02
N ARG A 740 12.71 16.75 0.79
CA ARG A 740 12.18 18.00 0.27
C ARG A 740 11.93 18.96 1.42
N PHE A 741 12.15 20.25 1.22
CA PHE A 741 11.96 21.24 2.28
C PHE A 741 11.28 22.52 1.81
N ARG A 742 10.66 23.19 2.78
CA ARG A 742 10.13 24.55 2.67
C ARG A 742 10.29 25.26 4.01
N ALA A 743 9.97 26.55 4.04
CA ALA A 743 9.81 27.25 5.31
C ALA A 743 8.33 27.24 5.75
N GLY A 744 8.07 26.81 6.99
CA GLY A 744 6.75 26.74 7.60
C GLY A 744 6.29 28.02 8.30
N GLY A 745 5.00 28.08 8.64
CA GLY A 745 4.31 29.16 9.35
C GLY A 745 4.00 30.41 8.50
N GLU A 746 2.72 30.81 8.38
CA GLU A 746 2.30 31.98 7.60
C GLU A 746 2.80 33.31 8.21
N GLY A 747 3.33 34.23 7.36
CA GLY A 747 3.34 35.68 7.66
C GLY A 747 4.43 36.28 8.57
N ALA A 748 5.47 35.56 8.99
CA ALA A 748 6.52 36.12 9.88
C ALA A 748 7.88 36.37 9.19
N GLU A 749 8.65 37.36 9.65
CA GLU A 749 10.00 37.66 9.14
C GLU A 749 11.03 36.60 9.57
N ARG A 750 11.16 35.54 8.78
CA ARG A 750 11.92 34.32 9.12
C ARG A 750 13.45 34.55 9.18
N TYR A 751 14.01 35.26 8.20
CA TYR A 751 15.44 35.58 8.16
C TYR A 751 15.86 36.68 9.15
N ALA A 752 15.00 37.68 9.40
CA ALA A 752 15.33 38.83 10.24
C ALA A 752 15.29 38.52 11.75
N THR A 753 14.49 37.52 12.15
CA THR A 753 14.36 37.09 13.56
C THR A 753 15.44 36.08 13.99
N GLY A 754 16.21 35.53 13.05
CA GLY A 754 17.30 34.58 13.31
C GLY A 754 16.83 33.18 13.72
N LYS A 755 15.54 32.86 13.56
CA LYS A 755 14.94 31.56 13.86
C LYS A 755 14.47 30.89 12.57
N ASN A 756 14.96 29.68 12.30
CA ASN A 756 14.66 28.94 11.08
C ASN A 756 13.42 28.06 11.30
N ALA A 757 12.36 28.30 10.53
CA ALA A 757 11.09 27.56 10.59
C ALA A 757 11.03 26.54 9.45
N LEU A 758 11.78 25.44 9.52
CA LEU A 758 11.85 24.49 8.39
C LEU A 758 10.78 23.41 8.52
N GLU A 759 10.14 23.11 7.39
CA GLU A 759 9.36 21.90 7.22
C GLU A 759 10.08 20.99 6.24
N LEU A 760 10.25 19.73 6.63
CA LEU A 760 10.88 18.68 5.85
C LEU A 760 9.84 17.62 5.49
N ASP A 761 9.89 17.14 4.25
CA ASP A 761 9.04 16.10 3.68
C ASP A 761 9.94 14.98 3.15
N PHE A 762 9.92 13.85 3.85
CA PHE A 762 10.79 12.70 3.58
C PHE A 762 10.27 11.91 2.38
N ALA A 763 11.19 11.20 1.72
CA ALA A 763 10.84 10.36 0.59
C ALA A 763 10.02 9.15 1.07
N LEU A 764 9.04 8.71 0.28
CA LEU A 764 8.16 7.59 0.64
C LEU A 764 8.98 6.31 0.88
N GLY A 765 8.79 5.66 2.02
CA GLY A 765 9.60 4.50 2.45
C GLY A 765 10.91 4.86 3.15
N HIS A 766 11.21 6.16 3.32
CA HIS A 766 12.42 6.67 3.98
C HIS A 766 12.08 7.64 5.12
N ALA A 767 11.06 7.31 5.90
CA ALA A 767 10.60 8.09 7.05
C ALA A 767 11.69 8.25 8.12
N LEU A 768 11.70 9.39 8.79
CA LEU A 768 12.65 9.70 9.86
C LEU A 768 12.39 8.83 11.10
N GLU A 769 13.42 8.12 11.54
CA GLU A 769 13.42 7.40 12.82
C GLU A 769 13.91 8.31 13.94
N ALA A 770 13.02 9.17 14.45
CA ALA A 770 13.35 10.09 15.54
C ALA A 770 13.50 9.37 16.89
N ARG A 771 14.27 9.97 17.80
CA ARG A 771 14.41 9.54 19.21
C ARG A 771 13.91 10.61 20.18
N ASP A 772 13.48 10.16 21.35
CA ASP A 772 13.15 11.03 22.47
C ASP A 772 14.41 11.54 23.20
N ASP A 773 14.20 12.37 24.22
CA ASP A 773 15.30 12.96 25.03
C ASP A 773 16.10 11.92 25.83
N SER A 774 15.58 10.69 25.97
CA SER A 774 16.27 9.55 26.59
C SER A 774 17.08 8.71 25.59
N GLY A 775 16.98 9.03 24.30
CA GLY A 775 17.63 8.30 23.21
C GLY A 775 16.83 7.09 22.72
N GLU A 776 15.60 6.88 23.19
CA GLU A 776 14.74 5.80 22.74
C GLU A 776 14.02 6.19 21.44
N LYS A 777 13.87 5.25 20.49
CA LYS A 777 13.17 5.53 19.23
C LYS A 777 11.67 5.70 19.47
N TYR A 778 11.04 6.64 18.78
CA TYR A 778 9.58 6.70 18.74
C TYR A 778 9.00 5.48 18.02
N GLU A 779 7.79 5.04 18.43
CA GLU A 779 7.10 3.91 17.80
C GLU A 779 6.72 4.17 16.32
N THR A 780 6.49 5.43 15.98
CA THR A 780 6.09 5.86 14.63
C THR A 780 7.23 6.64 13.98
N ALA A 781 7.66 6.20 12.80
CA ALA A 781 8.56 6.98 11.96
C ALA A 781 7.83 8.18 11.34
N TRP A 782 8.56 9.27 11.05
CA TRP A 782 7.96 10.53 10.61
C TRP A 782 8.20 10.80 9.13
N ASP A 783 7.12 10.86 8.36
CA ASP A 783 7.19 11.28 6.94
C ASP A 783 7.43 12.79 6.79
N LYS A 784 7.17 13.57 7.85
CA LYS A 784 7.39 15.01 7.90
C LYS A 784 7.98 15.43 9.22
N LEU A 785 8.86 16.42 9.18
CA LEU A 785 9.42 17.06 10.37
C LEU A 785 9.19 18.57 10.29
N TYR A 786 8.47 19.12 11.26
CA TYR A 786 8.32 20.57 11.42
C TYR A 786 9.21 21.07 12.56
N LEU A 787 10.20 21.89 12.20
CA LEU A 787 11.05 22.61 13.14
C LEU A 787 10.38 23.94 13.45
N ALA A 788 9.43 23.91 14.38
CA ALA A 788 8.67 25.08 14.79
C ALA A 788 9.60 26.18 15.33
N PRO A 789 9.50 27.42 14.82
CA PRO A 789 10.36 28.51 15.28
C PRO A 789 10.01 28.97 16.71
N VAL A 790 8.82 28.62 17.21
CA VAL A 790 8.27 29.07 18.50
C VAL A 790 8.40 30.60 18.61
N ILE A 791 7.69 31.33 17.73
CA ILE A 791 7.73 32.80 17.61
C ILE A 791 6.33 33.42 17.53
N GLN A 792 6.17 34.56 18.21
CA GLN A 792 5.03 35.45 18.02
C GLN A 792 5.52 36.82 17.48
N PRO A 793 5.05 37.31 16.30
CA PRO A 793 5.57 38.53 15.67
C PRO A 793 5.12 39.86 16.32
N ALA A 794 4.39 39.85 17.44
CA ALA A 794 3.61 41.01 17.88
C ALA A 794 4.12 41.76 19.13
N LEU A 795 5.12 41.28 19.89
CA LEU A 795 5.51 41.90 21.17
C LEU A 795 7.02 41.84 21.45
N ASP A 796 7.75 42.89 21.03
CA ASP A 796 9.21 43.03 21.12
C ASP A 796 9.84 43.08 22.54
N GLY A 797 9.08 42.80 23.60
CA GLY A 797 9.51 42.92 25.00
C GLY A 797 9.36 41.69 25.90
N GLN A 798 8.75 40.60 25.42
CA GLN A 798 8.37 39.44 26.26
C GLN A 798 8.88 38.09 25.72
N ARG A 799 10.11 38.06 25.19
CA ARG A 799 10.70 36.86 24.55
C ARG A 799 10.81 35.62 25.45
N GLY A 800 10.68 35.76 26.78
CA GLY A 800 10.85 34.65 27.74
C GLY A 800 9.56 33.99 28.26
N GLU A 801 8.42 34.67 28.25
CA GLU A 801 7.16 34.13 28.84
C GLU A 801 6.30 33.34 27.84
N GLN A 802 6.55 33.45 26.54
CA GLN A 802 5.63 32.97 25.48
C GLN A 802 6.13 31.77 24.68
N GLY A 803 7.42 31.41 24.78
CA GLY A 803 7.95 30.19 24.15
C GLY A 803 7.39 28.89 24.76
N LEU A 804 6.72 28.98 25.91
CA LEU A 804 6.09 27.86 26.61
C LEU A 804 4.67 27.55 26.10
N PHE A 805 4.03 28.45 25.32
CA PHE A 805 2.66 28.24 24.83
C PHE A 805 2.62 27.55 23.47
N GLU A 806 3.63 27.75 22.61
CA GLU A 806 3.74 27.13 21.28
C GLU A 806 4.48 25.78 21.29
N SER A 807 5.24 25.45 22.35
CA SER A 807 5.93 24.16 22.49
C SER A 807 5.06 23.03 23.07
N VAL A 808 3.84 23.36 23.52
CA VAL A 808 2.89 22.44 24.19
C VAL A 808 1.64 22.21 23.33
N GLY A 809 1.66 22.68 22.07
CA GLY A 809 0.54 22.63 21.11
C GLY A 809 0.59 21.43 20.19
#